data_AF-A0A956YY53-F1
#
_entry.id   AF-A0A956YY53-F1
#
_cell.length_a   1.000
_cell.length_b   1.000
_cell.length_c   1.000
_cell.angle_alpha   90.00
_cell.angle_beta   90.00
_cell.angle_gamma   90.00
#
_symmetry.space_group_name_H-M   'P 1'
#
loop_
_entity.id
_entity.type
_entity.pdbx_description
1 polymer ?
#
loop_
_entity_poly.entity_id
_entity_poly.type
_entity_poly.pdbx_seq_one_letter_code
_entity_poly.pdbx_strand_id
1 'polypeptide(L)'
;SPPPQTTAGDSYVVQGHLVDSAGKPVTNAVVQIYDKDIGADKLLGNPVTDAEGYYILRYSADQLSRPGKQLADILIQVELENDLTVNSPVVVNANRDQTIDLSLPVAVQPSVTKYARVAEVVGRLVQGQDIQTLTPQDVQYLAAKTSFPILDVAGFVNALGFTGYLNIDFDPELVFGFHDQGVFCDPIGLIFQSRDQQIAVLRKAVGQNVIRPEILETAEAQLDRLRQHVIGMVREGSIPTQQNRLLGVFAAAKLNPDQREYFLTTYAENQGNSQQFWSQLSESNLFSQAGEIERTQFTVQLSTLTGNNTPLMARIVEEHRSLRDLVGLSHNDWKGYLAEDRSWSASGGAGSQAGSESTTEIDIYVTGIMNAIELALPTATFAQRLSANLSASSLSKSESIVSFLESNPDFDFARTSVATYLRNDPNRLNNIDDSIALQDQLFTVQRLFNITPQQNKWETIETLVRHGYTSAQKVVSAGSRAIKSLGLSPDESDEIYRNSEAAVSLAANVYAAFSSETNRVKVAAIDTPPWQNTYKQLARDYALRRMTDDGGSDWESLFGPLHLCACEHGQSMYSPAAYLVDILYFLMKIPAQNADGSPAFDADGNRMNALDVLHARRPDICNIELNCENTNTEVPYVDLVNEILENAVTGVSGTRFYQTKGKSDAIHIYPEHIDENAYAILADLSSDSNPKSIFSRLLPFNLWHEEATEYLKTLGVSRFDLANLLHRPIGGPIRGTITLDGALAILNLTYREF
;
A
#
# COMPACT_ATOMS: atom_id res chain seq x y z
N SER A 1 6.18 14.97 75.54
CA SER A 1 5.18 16.02 75.29
C SER A 1 4.00 15.39 74.58
N PRO A 2 2.74 15.68 74.94
CA PRO A 2 1.62 15.17 74.16
C PRO A 2 1.68 15.81 72.76
N PRO A 3 1.30 15.10 71.68
CA PRO A 3 1.25 15.72 70.37
C PRO A 3 0.15 16.79 70.35
N PRO A 4 0.30 17.86 69.56
CA PRO A 4 -0.69 18.91 69.47
C PRO A 4 -1.99 18.33 68.90
N GLN A 5 -3.10 18.56 69.57
CA GLN A 5 -4.42 18.42 68.96
C GLN A 5 -4.55 19.52 67.90
N THR A 6 -4.40 19.16 66.62
CA THR A 6 -4.87 19.96 65.49
C THR A 6 -6.21 19.42 65.02
N THR A 7 -7.19 20.30 65.10
CA THR A 7 -8.56 20.26 64.61
C THR A 7 -8.84 19.31 63.43
N ALA A 8 -9.83 18.43 63.63
CA ALA A 8 -10.44 17.61 62.61
C ALA A 8 -11.06 18.47 61.50
N GLY A 9 -10.41 18.50 60.34
CA GLY A 9 -10.91 19.12 59.11
C GLY A 9 -10.00 18.75 57.94
N ASP A 10 -10.46 17.80 57.11
CA ASP A 10 -9.89 17.36 55.83
C ASP A 10 -8.45 16.80 55.80
N SER A 11 -8.05 16.05 56.83
CA SER A 11 -6.83 15.22 56.77
C SER A 11 -7.12 13.84 56.17
N TYR A 12 -6.39 13.47 55.13
CA TYR A 12 -6.32 12.13 54.54
C TYR A 12 -5.20 11.33 55.22
N VAL A 13 -5.33 10.01 55.25
CA VAL A 13 -4.38 9.08 55.86
C VAL A 13 -4.03 7.98 54.86
N VAL A 14 -2.74 7.73 54.67
CA VAL A 14 -2.23 6.52 54.02
C VAL A 14 -1.38 5.77 55.05
N GLN A 15 -1.66 4.47 55.22
CA GLN A 15 -1.00 3.62 56.21
C GLN A 15 -0.81 2.20 55.67
N GLY A 16 0.04 1.40 56.31
CA GLY A 16 0.21 0.00 55.93
C GLY A 16 1.41 -0.63 56.61
N HIS A 17 1.66 -1.90 56.31
CA HIS A 17 2.83 -2.64 56.76
C HIS A 17 3.79 -2.90 55.60
N LEU A 18 5.06 -2.73 55.88
CA LEU A 18 6.16 -3.15 55.04
C LEU A 18 6.72 -4.47 55.58
N VAL A 19 6.56 -5.53 54.80
CA VAL A 19 7.08 -6.86 55.15
C VAL A 19 8.09 -7.32 54.12
N ASP A 20 9.04 -8.16 54.52
CA ASP A 20 9.90 -8.87 53.56
C ASP A 20 9.12 -10.02 52.89
N SER A 21 9.77 -10.69 51.94
CA SER A 21 9.21 -11.86 51.26
C SER A 21 8.91 -13.06 52.17
N ALA A 22 9.43 -13.08 53.40
CA ALA A 22 9.15 -14.09 54.42
C ALA A 22 8.01 -13.67 55.37
N GLY A 23 7.40 -12.51 55.14
CA GLY A 23 6.34 -11.95 55.98
C GLY A 23 6.84 -11.33 57.29
N LYS A 24 8.15 -11.11 57.42
CA LYS A 24 8.72 -10.45 58.60
C LYS A 24 8.68 -8.93 58.43
N PRO A 25 8.35 -8.17 59.48
CA PRO A 25 8.36 -6.71 59.44
C PRO A 25 9.71 -6.11 59.07
N VAL A 26 9.70 -5.11 58.18
CA VAL A 26 10.88 -4.33 57.79
C VAL A 26 10.91 -3.05 58.62
N THR A 27 11.87 -2.96 59.54
CA THR A 27 11.98 -1.86 60.51
C THR A 27 12.93 -0.76 60.02
N ASN A 28 12.67 0.51 60.35
CA ASN A 28 13.50 1.67 59.99
C ASN A 28 13.68 1.92 58.48
N ALA A 29 12.77 1.47 57.63
CA ALA A 29 12.80 1.76 56.20
C ALA A 29 12.09 3.09 55.90
N VAL A 30 12.66 3.89 54.99
CA VAL A 30 12.04 5.13 54.50
C VAL A 30 11.05 4.80 53.39
N VAL A 31 9.78 5.13 53.59
CA VAL A 31 8.69 4.88 52.65
C VAL A 31 8.31 6.21 52.00
N GLN A 32 8.62 6.41 50.72
CA GLN A 32 8.24 7.63 49.99
C GLN A 32 6.84 7.46 49.40
N ILE A 33 5.95 8.42 49.68
CA ILE A 33 4.55 8.38 49.23
C ILE A 33 4.31 9.57 48.30
N TYR A 34 3.86 9.28 47.08
CA TYR A 34 3.63 10.24 46.02
C TYR A 34 2.15 10.34 45.64
N ASP A 35 1.75 11.53 45.22
CA ASP A 35 0.56 11.75 44.38
C ASP A 35 0.98 11.66 42.91
N LYS A 36 0.55 10.58 42.25
CA LYS A 36 0.83 10.27 40.85
C LYS A 36 0.10 11.26 39.94
N ASP A 37 0.82 11.76 38.94
CA ASP A 37 0.24 12.66 37.95
C ASP A 37 0.84 12.45 36.56
N ILE A 38 0.18 12.98 35.53
CA ILE A 38 0.74 13.04 34.17
C ILE A 38 1.88 14.05 34.17
N GLY A 39 3.11 13.56 34.05
CA GLY A 39 4.33 14.35 34.07
C GLY A 39 5.17 14.06 35.32
N ALA A 40 5.28 15.05 36.21
CA ALA A 40 6.05 14.93 37.46
C ALA A 40 5.15 14.55 38.64
N ASP A 41 5.53 13.49 39.34
CA ASP A 41 4.85 13.05 40.57
C ASP A 41 5.17 14.02 41.73
N LYS A 42 4.20 14.23 42.63
CA LYS A 42 4.40 15.10 43.80
C LYS A 42 4.60 14.26 45.06
N LEU A 43 5.76 14.40 45.70
CA LEU A 43 6.02 13.75 46.99
C LEU A 43 5.12 14.36 48.08
N LEU A 44 4.32 13.51 48.73
CA LEU A 44 3.45 13.88 49.86
C LEU A 44 4.20 13.75 51.19
N GLY A 45 5.10 12.79 51.33
CA GLY A 45 5.91 12.58 52.53
C GLY A 45 6.72 11.29 52.52
N ASN A 46 7.52 11.11 53.56
CA ASN A 46 8.48 10.02 53.70
C ASN A 46 8.47 9.37 55.11
N PRO A 47 7.35 8.76 55.56
CA PRO A 47 7.31 8.08 56.85
C PRO A 47 8.36 6.96 56.95
N VAL A 48 8.78 6.68 58.18
CA VAL A 48 9.72 5.59 58.51
C VAL A 48 8.94 4.46 59.20
N THR A 49 9.21 3.22 58.84
CA THR A 49 8.54 2.06 59.44
C THR A 49 8.98 1.80 60.88
N ASP A 50 8.04 1.42 61.74
CA ASP A 50 8.29 1.07 63.15
C ASP A 50 8.80 -0.37 63.34
N ALA A 51 8.83 -0.86 64.59
CA ALA A 51 9.31 -2.21 64.94
C ALA A 51 8.41 -3.33 64.39
N GLU A 52 7.16 -3.01 64.10
CA GLU A 52 6.14 -3.87 63.50
C GLU A 52 6.07 -3.67 61.97
N GLY A 53 6.95 -2.85 61.40
CA GLY A 53 7.00 -2.56 59.96
C GLY A 53 5.88 -1.64 59.51
N TYR A 54 5.14 -1.05 60.44
CA TYR A 54 4.00 -0.19 60.16
C TYR A 54 4.48 1.24 59.85
N TYR A 55 3.84 1.85 58.85
CA TYR A 55 4.06 3.24 58.48
C TYR A 55 2.72 3.97 58.33
N ILE A 56 2.74 5.28 58.59
CA ILE A 56 1.57 6.15 58.47
C ILE A 56 1.98 7.55 58.01
N LEU A 57 1.26 8.08 57.03
CA LEU A 57 1.35 9.47 56.58
C LEU A 57 -0.03 10.12 56.64
N ARG A 58 -0.08 11.33 57.17
CA ARG A 58 -1.26 12.21 57.10
C ARG A 58 -0.96 13.34 56.12
N TYR A 59 -1.87 13.57 55.18
CA TYR A 59 -1.75 14.63 54.18
C TYR A 59 -3.09 15.35 53.98
N SER A 60 -3.07 16.49 53.29
CA SER A 60 -4.26 17.30 53.01
C SER A 60 -4.37 17.65 51.52
N ALA A 61 -5.57 18.02 51.07
CA ALA A 61 -5.86 18.21 49.63
C ALA A 61 -5.03 19.35 48.98
N ASP A 62 -4.59 20.33 49.76
CA ASP A 62 -3.67 21.40 49.31
C ASP A 62 -2.25 20.90 49.00
N GLN A 63 -1.89 19.71 49.47
CA GLN A 63 -0.60 19.07 49.19
C GLN A 63 -0.62 18.24 47.90
N LEU A 64 -1.75 18.14 47.20
CA LEU A 64 -1.85 17.37 45.95
C LEU A 64 -1.19 18.08 44.76
N SER A 65 -0.93 17.33 43.68
CA SER A 65 -0.17 17.77 42.52
C SER A 65 -0.78 18.98 41.80
N ARG A 66 -2.10 19.15 41.87
CA ARG A 66 -2.86 20.19 41.17
C ARG A 66 -3.81 20.96 42.10
N PRO A 67 -3.88 22.31 41.98
CA PRO A 67 -4.89 23.10 42.68
C PRO A 67 -6.32 22.63 42.33
N GLY A 68 -7.11 22.30 43.35
CA GLY A 68 -8.49 21.82 43.19
C GLY A 68 -8.67 20.30 43.09
N LYS A 69 -7.58 19.50 43.04
CA LYS A 69 -7.64 18.04 43.20
C LYS A 69 -8.16 17.72 44.61
N GLN A 70 -9.11 16.79 44.72
CA GLN A 70 -9.72 16.43 46.02
C GLN A 70 -9.32 15.06 46.54
N LEU A 71 -8.83 14.17 45.69
CA LEU A 71 -8.38 12.82 46.04
C LEU A 71 -7.00 12.59 45.43
N ALA A 72 -6.10 11.94 46.17
CA ALA A 72 -4.77 11.60 45.68
C ALA A 72 -4.78 10.31 44.85
N ASP A 73 -3.84 10.19 43.92
CA ASP A 73 -3.51 8.93 43.26
C ASP A 73 -2.22 8.41 43.89
N ILE A 74 -2.31 7.46 44.82
CA ILE A 74 -1.19 7.14 45.71
C ILE A 74 -0.24 6.12 45.07
N LEU A 75 1.04 6.47 45.00
CA LEU A 75 2.15 5.58 44.68
C LEU A 75 3.12 5.54 45.87
N ILE A 76 3.50 4.33 46.30
CA ILE A 76 4.49 4.14 47.35
C ILE A 76 5.77 3.61 46.75
N GLN A 77 6.90 4.19 47.13
CA GLN A 77 8.24 3.80 46.71
C GLN A 77 9.13 3.57 47.93
N VAL A 78 9.83 2.45 47.95
CA VAL A 78 10.82 2.11 48.97
C VAL A 78 12.16 1.89 48.29
N GLU A 79 13.20 2.55 48.79
CA GLU A 79 14.57 2.40 48.32
C GLU A 79 15.29 1.34 49.16
N LEU A 80 15.93 0.38 48.48
CA LEU A 80 16.71 -0.71 49.05
C LEU A 80 18.21 -0.44 48.90
N GLU A 81 19.04 -1.22 49.59
CA GLU A 81 20.49 -1.23 49.34
C GLU A 81 20.78 -1.62 47.88
N ASN A 82 21.74 -0.94 47.23
CA ASN A 82 22.11 -1.04 45.80
C ASN A 82 21.22 -0.27 44.78
N ASP A 83 20.67 0.89 45.14
CA ASP A 83 19.83 1.76 44.27
C ASP A 83 18.57 1.06 43.69
N LEU A 84 18.16 -0.06 44.29
CA LEU A 84 16.96 -0.79 43.90
C LEU A 84 15.72 -0.13 44.51
N THR A 85 14.73 0.19 43.68
CA THR A 85 13.48 0.80 44.13
C THR A 85 12.30 -0.14 43.93
N VAL A 86 11.48 -0.29 44.96
CA VAL A 86 10.27 -1.12 44.95
C VAL A 86 9.06 -0.21 45.01
N ASN A 87 8.17 -0.36 44.04
CA ASN A 87 6.97 0.45 43.89
C ASN A 87 5.70 -0.34 44.20
N SER A 88 4.73 0.28 44.86
CA SER A 88 3.36 -0.25 44.93
C SER A 88 2.64 -0.07 43.59
N PRO A 89 1.57 -0.82 43.33
CA PRO A 89 0.56 -0.40 42.36
C PRO A 89 0.04 1.01 42.70
N VAL A 90 -0.31 1.79 41.68
CA VAL A 90 -0.92 3.12 41.87
C VAL A 90 -2.38 2.94 42.30
N VAL A 91 -2.75 3.50 43.44
CA VAL A 91 -4.13 3.54 43.92
C VAL A 91 -4.78 4.84 43.48
N VAL A 92 -5.60 4.76 42.42
CA VAL A 92 -6.29 5.91 41.83
C VAL A 92 -7.45 6.33 42.72
N ASN A 93 -7.60 7.65 42.99
CA ASN A 93 -8.60 8.22 43.88
C ASN A 93 -8.64 7.53 45.26
N ALA A 94 -7.50 7.52 45.96
CA ALA A 94 -7.35 6.91 47.27
C ALA A 94 -8.40 7.39 48.28
N ASN A 95 -8.85 6.49 49.14
CA ASN A 95 -9.82 6.80 50.19
C ASN A 95 -9.24 7.80 51.23
N ARG A 96 -10.12 8.45 52.01
CA ARG A 96 -9.70 9.31 53.14
C ARG A 96 -8.84 8.57 54.17
N ASP A 97 -9.07 7.29 54.36
CA ASP A 97 -8.21 6.37 55.10
C ASP A 97 -7.88 5.20 54.18
N GLN A 98 -6.64 5.15 53.69
CA GLN A 98 -6.18 4.20 52.70
C GLN A 98 -5.10 3.30 53.29
N THR A 99 -5.34 2.00 53.29
CA THR A 99 -4.34 0.99 53.66
C THR A 99 -3.65 0.44 52.41
N ILE A 100 -2.31 0.38 52.41
CA ILE A 100 -1.49 -0.21 51.34
C ILE A 100 -0.38 -1.04 51.98
N ASP A 101 -0.53 -2.36 52.03
CA ASP A 101 0.56 -3.22 52.50
C ASP A 101 1.54 -3.51 51.34
N LEU A 102 2.84 -3.46 51.61
CA LEU A 102 3.89 -3.67 50.61
C LEU A 102 4.81 -4.81 51.07
N SER A 103 5.08 -5.77 50.17
CA SER A 103 6.07 -6.82 50.39
C SER A 103 7.31 -6.57 49.53
N LEU A 104 8.49 -6.53 50.16
CA LEU A 104 9.76 -6.35 49.45
C LEU A 104 10.22 -7.68 48.82
N PRO A 105 10.60 -7.69 47.53
CA PRO A 105 11.19 -8.86 46.90
C PRO A 105 12.54 -9.22 47.52
N VAL A 106 12.86 -10.52 47.55
CA VAL A 106 14.10 -11.09 48.10
C VAL A 106 15.32 -10.35 47.55
N ALA A 107 16.19 -9.82 48.41
CA ALA A 107 17.60 -9.62 48.07
C ALA A 107 18.18 -11.01 47.78
N VAL A 108 18.43 -11.28 46.50
CA VAL A 108 18.82 -12.59 45.96
C VAL A 108 20.04 -13.13 46.73
N GLN A 109 19.84 -14.10 47.63
CA GLN A 109 20.87 -15.12 47.82
C GLN A 109 21.03 -15.83 46.48
N PRO A 110 22.26 -16.15 46.01
CA PRO A 110 22.48 -16.66 44.67
C PRO A 110 21.73 -17.97 44.49
N SER A 111 20.54 -17.89 43.90
CA SER A 111 19.83 -19.06 43.44
C SER A 111 20.68 -19.65 42.32
N VAL A 112 21.02 -20.94 42.43
CA VAL A 112 21.81 -21.67 41.43
C VAL A 112 21.33 -21.28 40.04
N THR A 113 22.22 -20.71 39.22
CA THR A 113 21.87 -20.14 37.93
C THR A 113 21.21 -21.19 37.05
N LYS A 114 20.40 -20.76 36.08
CA LYS A 114 19.76 -21.69 35.13
C LYS A 114 20.81 -22.61 34.49
N TYR A 115 21.93 -22.04 34.04
CA TYR A 115 23.06 -22.80 33.51
C TYR A 115 23.58 -23.82 34.52
N ALA A 116 23.90 -23.42 35.75
CA ALA A 116 24.47 -24.32 36.76
C ALA A 116 23.55 -25.52 37.08
N ARG A 117 22.23 -25.33 37.11
CA ARG A 117 21.26 -26.43 37.30
C ARG A 117 21.26 -27.40 36.13
N VAL A 118 21.25 -26.90 34.90
CA VAL A 118 21.26 -27.73 33.68
C VAL A 118 22.60 -28.46 33.58
N ALA A 119 23.71 -27.75 33.80
CA ALA A 119 25.06 -28.30 33.77
C ALA A 119 25.27 -29.42 34.80
N GLU A 120 24.73 -29.27 36.00
CA GLU A 120 24.86 -30.27 37.06
C GLU A 120 24.15 -31.59 36.69
N VAL A 121 22.98 -31.54 36.06
CA VAL A 121 22.17 -32.73 35.77
C VAL A 121 22.49 -33.30 34.39
N VAL A 122 22.41 -32.46 33.35
CA VAL A 122 22.67 -32.87 31.96
C VAL A 122 24.15 -33.18 31.77
N GLY A 123 25.05 -32.36 32.34
CA GLY A 123 26.50 -32.57 32.26
C GLY A 123 26.95 -33.95 32.76
N ARG A 124 26.36 -34.46 33.84
CA ARG A 124 26.62 -35.82 34.34
C ARG A 124 26.17 -36.92 33.38
N LEU A 125 25.09 -36.69 32.61
CA LEU A 125 24.56 -37.67 31.66
C LEU A 125 25.33 -37.71 30.34
N VAL A 126 25.92 -36.57 29.95
CA VAL A 126 26.75 -36.47 28.72
C VAL A 126 28.24 -36.65 29.01
N GLN A 127 28.64 -36.82 30.28
CA GLN A 127 30.03 -37.00 30.68
C GLN A 127 30.65 -38.24 29.99
N GLY A 128 31.77 -38.03 29.29
CA GLY A 128 32.48 -39.10 28.57
C GLY A 128 31.88 -39.45 27.19
N GLN A 129 30.81 -38.79 26.77
CA GLN A 129 30.30 -38.86 25.40
C GLN A 129 30.96 -37.77 24.54
N ASP A 130 31.11 -38.06 23.24
CA ASP A 130 31.47 -37.01 22.29
C ASP A 130 30.22 -36.16 21.99
N ILE A 131 30.20 -34.96 22.57
CA ILE A 131 29.09 -33.99 22.45
C ILE A 131 28.75 -33.71 20.98
N GLN A 132 29.73 -33.76 20.07
CA GLN A 132 29.52 -33.48 18.65
C GLN A 132 28.76 -34.58 17.90
N THR A 133 28.66 -35.78 18.50
CA THR A 133 27.96 -36.92 17.90
C THR A 133 26.51 -37.04 18.34
N LEU A 134 26.05 -36.19 19.27
CA LEU A 134 24.68 -36.21 19.76
C LEU A 134 23.70 -35.78 18.66
N THR A 135 22.69 -36.60 18.42
CA THR A 135 21.63 -36.34 17.44
C THR A 135 20.49 -35.53 18.07
N PRO A 136 19.59 -34.93 17.27
CA PRO A 136 18.38 -34.29 17.80
C PRO A 136 17.50 -35.22 18.64
N GLN A 137 17.53 -36.53 18.35
CA GLN A 137 16.81 -37.55 19.14
C GLN A 137 17.45 -37.75 20.51
N ASP A 138 18.78 -37.68 20.60
CA ASP A 138 19.50 -37.76 21.88
C ASP A 138 19.20 -36.54 22.77
N VAL A 139 19.11 -35.35 22.18
CA VAL A 139 18.71 -34.12 22.90
C VAL A 139 17.27 -34.23 23.42
N GLN A 140 16.34 -34.75 22.61
CA GLN A 140 14.96 -35.04 23.06
C GLN A 140 14.93 -36.06 24.21
N TYR A 141 15.73 -37.12 24.11
CA TYR A 141 15.86 -38.12 25.17
C TYR A 141 16.41 -37.52 26.47
N LEU A 142 17.46 -36.69 26.39
CA LEU A 142 18.05 -35.99 27.54
C LEU A 142 17.06 -35.03 28.19
N ALA A 143 16.29 -34.27 27.40
CA ALA A 143 15.23 -33.40 27.90
C ALA A 143 14.14 -34.18 28.63
N ALA A 144 13.65 -35.28 28.04
CA ALA A 144 12.65 -36.14 28.66
C ALA A 144 13.17 -36.79 29.96
N LYS A 145 14.43 -37.23 29.99
CA LYS A 145 15.04 -37.90 31.14
C LYS A 145 15.33 -36.96 32.31
N THR A 146 15.67 -35.71 32.03
CA THR A 146 16.05 -34.72 33.05
C THR A 146 14.91 -33.78 33.45
N SER A 147 13.77 -33.83 32.74
CA SER A 147 12.62 -32.92 32.93
C SER A 147 12.96 -31.43 32.71
N PHE A 148 14.07 -31.10 32.06
CA PHE A 148 14.36 -29.74 31.61
C PHE A 148 13.67 -29.45 30.26
N PRO A 149 13.30 -28.19 29.98
CA PRO A 149 12.86 -27.77 28.66
C PRO A 149 13.87 -28.14 27.58
N ILE A 150 13.38 -28.62 26.42
CA ILE A 150 14.24 -29.06 25.33
C ILE A 150 15.21 -27.98 24.84
N LEU A 151 14.77 -26.72 24.84
CA LEU A 151 15.61 -25.59 24.43
C LEU A 151 16.77 -25.35 25.41
N ASP A 152 16.58 -25.63 26.70
CA ASP A 152 17.64 -25.48 27.70
C ASP A 152 18.68 -26.58 27.54
N VAL A 153 18.23 -27.82 27.33
CA VAL A 153 19.13 -28.94 27.06
C VAL A 153 19.87 -28.74 25.74
N ALA A 154 19.18 -28.30 24.68
CA ALA A 154 19.80 -27.98 23.39
C ALA A 154 20.82 -26.84 23.52
N GLY A 155 20.48 -25.78 24.26
CA GLY A 155 21.39 -24.66 24.53
C GLY A 155 22.64 -25.09 25.29
N PHE A 156 22.50 -25.97 26.28
CA PHE A 156 23.65 -26.50 27.02
C PHE A 156 24.54 -27.43 26.18
N VAL A 157 23.94 -28.32 25.39
CA VAL A 157 24.68 -29.19 24.45
C VAL A 157 25.41 -28.34 23.40
N ASN A 158 24.75 -27.31 22.86
CA ASN A 158 25.39 -26.37 21.93
C ASN A 158 26.54 -25.61 22.61
N ALA A 159 26.37 -25.13 23.83
CA ALA A 159 27.43 -24.46 24.59
C ALA A 159 28.68 -25.32 24.78
N LEU A 160 28.51 -26.60 25.13
CA LEU A 160 29.62 -27.55 25.22
C LEU A 160 30.23 -27.88 23.85
N GLY A 161 29.38 -28.04 22.83
CA GLY A 161 29.81 -28.30 21.45
C GLY A 161 30.62 -27.14 20.88
N PHE A 162 30.24 -25.90 21.17
CA PHE A 162 30.87 -24.67 20.68
C PHE A 162 32.35 -24.58 21.09
N THR A 163 32.66 -24.85 22.35
CA THR A 163 34.03 -24.77 22.88
C THR A 163 34.89 -25.93 22.39
N GLY A 164 34.32 -27.15 22.34
CA GLY A 164 34.98 -28.33 21.80
C GLY A 164 35.26 -28.22 20.30
N TYR A 165 34.33 -27.62 19.53
CA TYR A 165 34.44 -27.42 18.08
C TYR A 165 35.53 -26.44 17.70
N LEU A 166 35.66 -25.35 18.45
CA LEU A 166 36.68 -24.33 18.19
C LEU A 166 38.01 -24.65 18.86
N ASN A 167 38.06 -25.60 19.80
CA ASN A 167 39.24 -25.89 20.62
C ASN A 167 39.84 -24.61 21.25
N ILE A 168 38.95 -23.80 21.85
CA ILE A 168 39.28 -22.51 22.47
C ILE A 168 38.92 -22.53 23.95
N ASP A 169 39.72 -21.83 24.76
CA ASP A 169 39.38 -21.48 26.14
C ASP A 169 38.33 -20.36 26.18
N PHE A 170 37.07 -20.75 26.03
CA PHE A 170 35.88 -19.90 26.10
C PHE A 170 34.87 -20.53 27.06
N ASP A 171 34.24 -19.75 27.93
CA ASP A 171 33.33 -20.31 28.93
C ASP A 171 31.99 -20.72 28.29
N PRO A 172 31.58 -22.01 28.36
CA PRO A 172 30.30 -22.46 27.81
C PRO A 172 29.09 -21.70 28.41
N GLU A 173 29.20 -21.18 29.63
CA GLU A 173 28.13 -20.41 30.25
C GLU A 173 27.80 -19.12 29.48
N LEU A 174 28.78 -18.49 28.82
CA LEU A 174 28.52 -17.35 27.93
C LEU A 174 27.66 -17.76 26.73
N VAL A 175 27.99 -18.89 26.08
CA VAL A 175 27.23 -19.42 24.93
C VAL A 175 25.79 -19.75 25.33
N PHE A 176 25.62 -20.37 26.50
CA PHE A 176 24.30 -20.65 27.06
C PHE A 176 23.49 -19.38 27.31
N GLY A 177 24.13 -18.33 27.85
CA GLY A 177 23.52 -17.02 28.05
C GLY A 177 23.01 -16.39 26.75
N PHE A 178 23.80 -16.44 25.66
CA PHE A 178 23.36 -15.97 24.35
C PHE A 178 22.17 -16.78 23.81
N HIS A 179 22.25 -18.11 23.89
CA HIS A 179 21.19 -19.00 23.41
C HIS A 179 19.86 -18.76 24.12
N ASP A 180 19.87 -18.64 25.44
CA ASP A 180 18.67 -18.37 26.26
C ASP A 180 18.00 -17.05 25.88
N GLN A 181 18.78 -16.05 25.48
CA GLN A 181 18.28 -14.75 25.03
C GLN A 181 17.85 -14.73 23.55
N GLY A 182 17.81 -15.89 22.88
CA GLY A 182 17.40 -16.02 21.49
C GLY A 182 18.43 -15.56 20.48
N VAL A 183 19.69 -15.40 20.90
CA VAL A 183 20.80 -15.10 19.99
C VAL A 183 21.31 -16.40 19.38
N PHE A 184 21.34 -16.47 18.05
CA PHE A 184 21.91 -17.61 17.33
C PHE A 184 23.42 -17.72 17.65
N CYS A 185 23.85 -18.87 18.16
CA CYS A 185 25.20 -19.08 18.70
C CYS A 185 26.11 -19.86 17.74
N ASP A 186 26.18 -19.47 16.47
CA ASP A 186 27.24 -19.95 15.59
C ASP A 186 28.51 -19.06 15.75
N PRO A 187 29.73 -19.61 15.60
CA PRO A 187 30.96 -18.85 15.84
C PRO A 187 31.09 -17.56 15.02
N ILE A 188 30.59 -17.56 13.78
CA ILE A 188 30.69 -16.41 12.86
C ILE A 188 29.61 -15.38 13.18
N GLY A 189 28.36 -15.81 13.36
CA GLY A 189 27.25 -14.96 13.74
C GLY A 189 27.47 -14.26 15.08
N LEU A 190 28.11 -14.94 16.04
CA LEU A 190 28.44 -14.32 17.33
C LEU A 190 29.47 -13.20 17.18
N ILE A 191 30.55 -13.38 16.40
CA ILE A 191 31.58 -12.33 16.23
C ILE A 191 31.11 -11.13 15.40
N PHE A 192 30.03 -11.28 14.62
CA PHE A 192 29.41 -10.23 13.81
C PHE A 192 28.49 -9.30 14.60
N GLN A 193 28.15 -9.63 15.85
CA GLN A 193 27.44 -8.71 16.72
C GLN A 193 28.39 -7.65 17.29
N SER A 194 27.88 -6.44 17.49
CA SER A 194 28.63 -5.38 18.16
C SER A 194 28.94 -5.77 19.61
N ARG A 195 30.08 -5.29 20.12
CA ARG A 195 30.49 -5.55 21.52
C ARG A 195 29.41 -5.12 22.51
N ASP A 196 28.81 -3.96 22.29
CA ASP A 196 27.77 -3.41 23.16
C ASP A 196 26.52 -4.30 23.18
N GLN A 197 26.11 -4.83 22.02
CA GLN A 197 24.99 -5.77 21.95
C GLN A 197 25.31 -7.08 22.66
N GLN A 198 26.50 -7.65 22.44
CA GLN A 198 26.93 -8.88 23.11
C GLN A 198 26.89 -8.72 24.64
N ILE A 199 27.47 -7.64 25.16
CA ILE A 199 27.52 -7.37 26.60
C ILE A 199 26.12 -7.03 27.14
N ALA A 200 25.29 -6.30 26.42
CA ALA A 200 23.91 -6.02 26.83
C ALA A 200 23.06 -7.29 26.97
N VAL A 201 23.21 -8.24 26.03
CA VAL A 201 22.55 -9.55 26.09
C VAL A 201 23.01 -10.33 27.32
N LEU A 202 24.31 -10.37 27.60
CA LEU A 202 24.86 -11.07 28.77
C LEU A 202 24.41 -10.41 30.10
N ARG A 203 24.38 -9.07 30.18
CA ARG A 203 23.85 -8.35 31.35
C ARG A 203 22.38 -8.70 31.60
N LYS A 204 21.58 -8.82 30.53
CA LYS A 204 20.19 -9.24 30.63
C LYS A 204 20.07 -10.69 31.15
N ALA A 205 20.91 -11.60 30.65
CA ALA A 205 20.97 -12.99 31.13
C ALA A 205 21.35 -13.07 32.62
N VAL A 206 22.30 -12.25 33.08
CA VAL A 206 22.64 -12.12 34.51
C VAL A 206 21.46 -11.59 35.31
N GLY A 207 20.80 -10.53 34.86
CA GLY A 207 19.62 -9.96 35.53
C GLY A 207 18.44 -10.92 35.64
N GLN A 208 18.38 -11.93 34.77
CA GLN A 208 17.38 -13.01 34.78
C GLN A 208 17.85 -14.28 35.52
N ASN A 209 19.02 -14.24 36.16
CA ASN A 209 19.67 -15.37 36.84
C ASN A 209 19.88 -16.61 35.94
N VAL A 210 20.15 -16.38 34.67
CA VAL A 210 20.44 -17.43 33.69
C VAL A 210 21.89 -17.89 33.80
N ILE A 211 22.79 -16.91 33.95
CA ILE A 211 24.24 -17.07 34.07
C ILE A 211 24.78 -16.32 35.30
N ARG A 212 25.97 -16.70 35.76
CA ARG A 212 26.60 -16.15 36.96
C ARG A 212 27.10 -14.71 36.73
N PRO A 213 26.91 -13.77 37.69
CA PRO A 213 27.28 -12.37 37.50
C PRO A 213 28.79 -12.15 37.30
N GLU A 214 29.63 -12.98 37.91
CA GLU A 214 31.10 -12.89 37.85
C GLU A 214 31.63 -13.08 36.42
N ILE A 215 30.86 -13.74 35.54
CA ILE A 215 31.29 -13.98 34.16
C ILE A 215 31.43 -12.69 33.35
N LEU A 216 30.71 -11.63 33.74
CA LEU A 216 30.77 -10.32 33.07
C LEU A 216 32.14 -9.64 33.22
N GLU A 217 32.90 -9.95 34.28
CA GLU A 217 34.25 -9.42 34.50
C GLU A 217 35.24 -9.91 33.45
N THR A 218 35.02 -11.13 32.92
CA THR A 218 35.88 -11.76 31.92
C THR A 218 35.27 -11.82 30.52
N ALA A 219 33.99 -11.47 30.38
CA ALA A 219 33.23 -11.64 29.14
C ALA A 219 33.87 -10.90 27.97
N GLU A 220 34.31 -9.65 28.16
CA GLU A 220 34.95 -8.88 27.09
C GLU A 220 36.24 -9.55 26.60
N ALA A 221 37.15 -9.90 27.52
CA ALA A 221 38.39 -10.56 27.18
C ALA A 221 38.16 -11.93 26.49
N GLN A 222 37.12 -12.67 26.88
CA GLN A 222 36.76 -13.94 26.23
C GLN A 222 36.19 -13.71 24.82
N LEU A 223 35.34 -12.69 24.63
CA LEU A 223 34.81 -12.32 23.31
C LEU A 223 35.91 -11.84 22.35
N ASP A 224 36.92 -11.12 22.85
CA ASP A 224 38.11 -10.73 22.07
C ASP A 224 38.92 -11.94 21.61
N ARG A 225 39.19 -12.88 22.53
CA ARG A 225 39.89 -14.13 22.18
C ARG A 225 39.10 -14.95 21.17
N LEU A 226 37.78 -15.05 21.34
CA LEU A 226 36.91 -15.74 20.39
C LEU A 226 36.99 -15.09 19.00
N ARG A 227 36.89 -13.76 18.93
CA ARG A 227 36.99 -13.02 17.68
C ARG A 227 38.32 -13.28 16.97
N GLN A 228 39.44 -13.14 17.66
CA GLN A 228 40.77 -13.39 17.10
C GLN A 228 40.94 -14.84 16.62
N HIS A 229 40.46 -15.80 17.41
CA HIS A 229 40.56 -17.22 17.07
C HIS A 229 39.72 -17.58 15.84
N VAL A 230 38.46 -17.15 15.80
CA VAL A 230 37.57 -17.40 14.65
C VAL A 230 38.13 -16.75 13.38
N ILE A 231 38.62 -15.51 13.46
CA ILE A 231 39.26 -14.82 12.33
C ILE A 231 40.50 -15.60 11.85
N GLY A 232 41.36 -16.06 12.77
CA GLY A 232 42.51 -16.89 12.46
C GLY A 232 42.13 -18.21 11.77
N MET A 233 41.09 -18.89 12.25
CA MET A 233 40.60 -20.12 11.61
C MET A 233 40.02 -19.87 10.21
N VAL A 234 39.32 -18.74 9.98
CA VAL A 234 38.83 -18.37 8.64
C VAL A 234 39.99 -18.05 7.69
N ARG A 235 40.99 -17.31 8.18
CA ARG A 235 42.21 -16.99 7.45
C ARG A 235 42.89 -18.26 6.93
N GLU A 236 43.08 -19.25 7.80
CA GLU A 236 43.72 -20.54 7.48
C GLU A 236 42.80 -21.50 6.69
N GLY A 237 41.50 -21.21 6.61
CA GLY A 237 40.51 -22.09 5.99
C GLY A 237 40.28 -23.38 6.79
N SER A 238 40.57 -23.37 8.08
CA SER A 238 40.57 -24.55 8.96
C SER A 238 39.29 -24.72 9.78
N ILE A 239 38.25 -23.90 9.53
CA ILE A 239 36.94 -24.13 10.14
C ILE A 239 36.33 -25.41 9.57
N PRO A 240 35.92 -26.38 10.40
CA PRO A 240 35.34 -27.62 9.93
C PRO A 240 34.18 -27.37 8.94
N THR A 241 34.26 -28.06 7.80
CA THR A 241 33.66 -27.65 6.53
C THR A 241 32.17 -27.92 6.39
N GLN A 242 31.54 -28.68 7.28
CA GLN A 242 30.17 -29.15 7.03
C GLN A 242 29.09 -28.06 7.15
N GLN A 243 29.41 -26.87 7.67
CA GLN A 243 28.43 -25.79 7.87
C GLN A 243 28.94 -24.37 7.53
N ASN A 244 30.20 -24.20 7.08
CA ASN A 244 30.76 -22.87 6.88
C ASN A 244 30.55 -22.30 5.46
N ARG A 245 29.37 -21.72 5.27
CA ARG A 245 28.94 -21.03 4.05
C ARG A 245 29.87 -19.89 3.61
N LEU A 246 30.47 -19.18 4.56
CA LEU A 246 31.32 -18.02 4.31
C LEU A 246 32.64 -18.38 3.62
N LEU A 247 33.27 -19.50 4.00
CA LEU A 247 34.50 -19.95 3.36
C LEU A 247 34.27 -20.32 1.88
N GLY A 248 33.08 -20.84 1.56
CA GLY A 248 32.66 -21.06 0.18
C GLY A 248 32.61 -19.76 -0.63
N VAL A 249 32.03 -18.71 -0.05
CA VAL A 249 32.00 -17.36 -0.65
C VAL A 249 33.41 -16.81 -0.87
N PHE A 250 34.29 -16.91 0.13
CA PHE A 250 35.67 -16.44 0.00
C PHE A 250 36.48 -17.23 -1.03
N ALA A 251 36.25 -18.53 -1.14
CA ALA A 251 36.87 -19.37 -2.16
C ALA A 251 36.40 -18.96 -3.57
N ALA A 252 35.09 -18.80 -3.77
CA ALA A 252 34.52 -18.35 -5.05
C ALA A 252 34.99 -16.93 -5.42
N ALA A 253 35.11 -16.03 -4.44
CA ALA A 253 35.64 -14.68 -4.62
C ALA A 253 37.18 -14.63 -4.78
N LYS A 254 37.86 -15.77 -4.66
CA LYS A 254 39.33 -15.92 -4.76
C LYS A 254 40.10 -15.06 -3.75
N LEU A 255 39.57 -14.90 -2.54
CA LEU A 255 40.24 -14.13 -1.47
C LEU A 255 41.41 -14.92 -0.87
N ASN A 256 42.55 -14.25 -0.76
CA ASN A 256 43.73 -14.78 -0.07
C ASN A 256 43.55 -14.72 1.47
N PRO A 257 44.41 -15.41 2.25
CA PRO A 257 44.27 -15.45 3.71
C PRO A 257 44.20 -14.06 4.38
N ASP A 258 45.06 -13.13 3.99
CA ASP A 258 45.14 -11.80 4.61
C ASP A 258 43.91 -10.95 4.27
N GLN A 259 43.36 -11.11 3.05
CA GLN A 259 42.10 -10.49 2.65
C GLN A 259 40.90 -11.04 3.43
N ARG A 260 40.87 -12.35 3.72
CA ARG A 260 39.80 -12.97 4.52
C ARG A 260 39.79 -12.44 5.95
N GLU A 261 40.97 -12.34 6.55
CA GLU A 261 41.15 -11.75 7.88
C GLU A 261 40.68 -10.29 7.88
N TYR A 262 41.17 -9.48 6.95
CA TYR A 262 40.81 -8.07 6.88
C TYR A 262 39.31 -7.86 6.62
N PHE A 263 38.69 -8.67 5.77
CA PHE A 263 37.25 -8.63 5.53
C PHE A 263 36.46 -8.81 6.83
N LEU A 264 36.82 -9.83 7.62
CA LEU A 264 36.10 -10.15 8.86
C LEU A 264 36.35 -9.16 9.98
N THR A 265 37.60 -8.71 10.13
CA THR A 265 37.94 -7.67 11.10
C THR A 265 37.14 -6.39 10.79
N THR A 266 37.16 -5.96 9.52
CA THR A 266 36.42 -4.77 9.07
C THR A 266 34.91 -4.95 9.29
N TYR A 267 34.36 -6.12 8.98
CA TYR A 267 32.93 -6.38 9.16
C TYR A 267 32.52 -6.40 10.64
N ALA A 268 33.33 -7.00 11.51
CA ALA A 268 33.07 -7.09 12.95
C ALA A 268 33.25 -5.75 13.69
N GLU A 269 34.04 -4.83 13.12
CA GLU A 269 34.29 -3.49 13.67
C GLU A 269 33.37 -2.42 13.09
N ASN A 270 32.82 -2.64 11.89
CA ASN A 270 31.97 -1.67 11.21
C ASN A 270 30.60 -1.54 11.90
N GLN A 271 30.31 -0.35 12.43
CA GLN A 271 28.97 0.04 12.92
C GLN A 271 28.15 0.81 11.87
N GLY A 272 28.72 1.03 10.68
CA GLY A 272 28.09 1.75 9.58
C GLY A 272 27.19 0.90 8.68
N ASN A 273 26.58 1.53 7.69
CA ASN A 273 25.78 0.82 6.67
C ASN A 273 26.67 0.04 5.68
N SER A 274 26.06 -0.77 4.79
CA SER A 274 26.85 -1.61 3.86
C SER A 274 27.72 -0.80 2.91
N GLN A 275 27.29 0.40 2.50
CA GLN A 275 28.08 1.27 1.62
C GLN A 275 29.37 1.73 2.31
N GLN A 276 29.29 2.08 3.59
CA GLN A 276 30.46 2.43 4.39
C GLN A 276 31.41 1.25 4.55
N PHE A 277 30.88 0.05 4.81
CA PHE A 277 31.69 -1.19 4.88
C PHE A 277 32.51 -1.42 3.61
N TRP A 278 31.85 -1.39 2.45
CA TRP A 278 32.53 -1.64 1.18
C TRP A 278 33.50 -0.52 0.80
N SER A 279 33.18 0.74 1.12
CA SER A 279 34.11 1.87 0.95
C SER A 279 35.37 1.67 1.77
N GLN A 280 35.24 1.30 3.05
CA GLN A 280 36.37 1.04 3.94
C GLN A 280 37.24 -0.11 3.43
N LEU A 281 36.63 -1.18 2.92
CA LEU A 281 37.38 -2.26 2.28
C LEU A 281 38.19 -1.79 1.06
N SER A 282 37.61 -0.91 0.24
CA SER A 282 38.26 -0.40 -0.98
C SER A 282 39.45 0.54 -0.71
N GLU A 283 39.51 1.15 0.47
CA GLU A 283 40.63 2.01 0.88
C GLU A 283 41.87 1.20 1.31
N SER A 284 41.72 -0.10 1.53
CA SER A 284 42.80 -0.99 1.94
C SER A 284 43.75 -1.33 0.80
N ASN A 285 45.05 -1.36 1.08
CA ASN A 285 46.06 -1.86 0.15
C ASN A 285 45.95 -3.37 -0.11
N LEU A 286 45.18 -4.12 0.69
CA LEU A 286 44.92 -5.55 0.50
C LEU A 286 43.94 -5.83 -0.63
N PHE A 287 43.09 -4.85 -0.99
CA PHE A 287 42.09 -4.95 -2.06
C PHE A 287 42.44 -4.01 -3.22
N SER A 288 43.73 -3.99 -3.61
CA SER A 288 44.25 -3.05 -4.60
C SER A 288 44.03 -3.48 -6.06
N GLN A 289 43.54 -4.70 -6.32
CA GLN A 289 43.28 -5.16 -7.69
C GLN A 289 41.97 -4.57 -8.22
N ALA A 290 42.01 -4.04 -9.44
CA ALA A 290 40.81 -3.49 -10.08
C ALA A 290 39.73 -4.59 -10.21
N GLY A 291 38.49 -4.29 -9.79
CA GLY A 291 37.36 -5.22 -9.85
C GLY A 291 37.28 -6.22 -8.69
N GLU A 292 38.21 -6.21 -7.74
CA GLU A 292 38.26 -7.20 -6.66
C GLU A 292 37.16 -7.02 -5.62
N ILE A 293 36.86 -5.76 -5.28
CA ILE A 293 35.75 -5.42 -4.37
C ILE A 293 34.42 -5.78 -5.02
N GLU A 294 34.23 -5.42 -6.29
CA GLU A 294 33.03 -5.71 -7.07
C GLU A 294 32.82 -7.22 -7.20
N ARG A 295 33.89 -7.98 -7.48
CA ARG A 295 33.86 -9.44 -7.50
C ARG A 295 33.43 -10.01 -6.15
N THR A 296 33.96 -9.47 -5.05
CA THR A 296 33.63 -9.94 -3.69
C THR A 296 32.17 -9.63 -3.35
N GLN A 297 31.71 -8.41 -3.63
CA GLN A 297 30.30 -8.00 -3.48
C GLN A 297 29.37 -8.92 -4.26
N PHE A 298 29.67 -9.15 -5.54
CA PHE A 298 28.89 -10.01 -6.41
C PHE A 298 28.84 -11.46 -5.89
N THR A 299 29.97 -11.99 -5.40
CA THR A 299 30.01 -13.34 -4.81
C THR A 299 29.16 -13.45 -3.54
N VAL A 300 29.18 -12.43 -2.68
CA VAL A 300 28.30 -12.37 -1.49
C VAL A 300 26.83 -12.35 -1.90
N GLN A 301 26.46 -11.60 -2.93
CA GLN A 301 25.08 -11.61 -3.46
C GLN A 301 24.69 -12.99 -3.99
N LEU A 302 25.57 -13.64 -4.75
CA LEU A 302 25.34 -14.99 -5.28
C LEU A 302 25.18 -16.05 -4.18
N SER A 303 25.80 -15.86 -3.02
CA SER A 303 25.68 -16.80 -1.89
C SER A 303 24.23 -17.00 -1.44
N THR A 304 23.44 -15.93 -1.50
CA THR A 304 22.02 -15.97 -1.14
C THR A 304 21.21 -16.60 -2.26
N LEU A 305 21.48 -16.23 -3.53
CA LEU A 305 20.75 -16.74 -4.69
C LEU A 305 20.97 -18.24 -4.93
N THR A 306 22.21 -18.70 -4.74
CA THR A 306 22.63 -20.08 -5.03
C THR A 306 22.58 -20.99 -3.80
N GLY A 307 22.03 -20.53 -2.67
CA GLY A 307 22.00 -21.30 -1.43
C GLY A 307 23.39 -21.72 -0.93
N ASN A 308 24.44 -20.96 -1.27
CA ASN A 308 25.87 -21.23 -1.02
C ASN A 308 26.47 -22.40 -1.81
N ASN A 309 25.94 -22.71 -3.00
CA ASN A 309 26.59 -23.63 -3.94
C ASN A 309 27.92 -23.02 -4.44
N THR A 310 29.02 -23.41 -3.81
CA THR A 310 30.35 -22.82 -4.03
C THR A 310 30.88 -23.05 -5.45
N PRO A 311 30.82 -24.27 -6.02
CA PRO A 311 31.20 -24.48 -7.43
C PRO A 311 30.41 -23.61 -8.41
N LEU A 312 29.09 -23.49 -8.20
CA LEU A 312 28.23 -22.66 -9.05
C LEU A 312 28.62 -21.17 -8.95
N MET A 313 28.80 -20.65 -7.73
CA MET A 313 29.26 -19.27 -7.53
C MET A 313 30.59 -19.02 -8.23
N ALA A 314 31.57 -19.91 -8.08
CA ALA A 314 32.89 -19.77 -8.69
C ALA A 314 32.82 -19.67 -10.22
N ARG A 315 31.97 -20.47 -10.88
CA ARG A 315 31.75 -20.41 -12.33
C ARG A 315 31.10 -19.10 -12.77
N ILE A 316 30.02 -18.71 -12.09
CA ILE A 316 29.30 -17.49 -12.44
C ILE A 316 30.22 -16.27 -12.32
N VAL A 317 31.04 -16.20 -11.27
CA VAL A 317 31.98 -15.09 -11.03
C VAL A 317 33.11 -15.03 -12.06
N GLU A 318 33.42 -16.13 -12.76
CA GLU A 318 34.40 -16.13 -13.84
C GLU A 318 33.85 -15.46 -15.11
N GLU A 319 32.59 -15.72 -15.44
CA GLU A 319 31.95 -15.24 -16.67
C GLU A 319 31.21 -13.90 -16.51
N HIS A 320 30.69 -13.62 -15.32
CA HIS A 320 29.84 -12.46 -15.03
C HIS A 320 30.45 -11.57 -13.95
N ARG A 321 30.01 -10.31 -13.86
CA ARG A 321 30.53 -9.32 -12.90
C ARG A 321 29.46 -8.75 -11.99
N SER A 322 28.18 -8.85 -12.36
CA SER A 322 27.06 -8.32 -11.59
C SER A 322 25.82 -9.21 -11.68
N LEU A 323 24.88 -9.04 -10.73
CA LEU A 323 23.57 -9.69 -10.80
C LEU A 323 22.79 -9.33 -12.08
N ARG A 324 23.02 -8.12 -12.61
CA ARG A 324 22.34 -7.65 -13.82
C ARG A 324 22.72 -8.46 -15.05
N ASP A 325 23.97 -8.94 -15.11
CA ASP A 325 24.45 -9.78 -16.21
C ASP A 325 23.70 -11.12 -16.28
N LEU A 326 23.19 -11.60 -15.13
CA LEU A 326 22.50 -12.88 -15.00
C LEU A 326 21.04 -12.86 -15.44
N VAL A 327 20.45 -11.66 -15.54
CA VAL A 327 19.05 -11.48 -15.94
C VAL A 327 18.77 -12.06 -17.33
N GLY A 328 19.79 -12.07 -18.20
CA GLY A 328 19.70 -12.61 -19.55
C GLY A 328 19.72 -14.13 -19.67
N LEU A 329 20.10 -14.84 -18.60
CA LEU A 329 20.36 -16.28 -18.66
C LEU A 329 19.06 -17.07 -18.72
N SER A 330 18.96 -17.95 -19.72
CA SER A 330 17.84 -18.86 -19.89
C SER A 330 17.91 -20.01 -18.89
N HIS A 331 16.79 -20.71 -18.73
CA HIS A 331 16.72 -21.92 -17.91
C HIS A 331 17.72 -23.00 -18.36
N ASN A 332 18.07 -23.05 -19.66
CA ASN A 332 19.07 -23.97 -20.18
C ASN A 332 20.51 -23.53 -19.87
N ASP A 333 20.77 -22.23 -19.83
CA ASP A 333 22.10 -21.70 -19.46
C ASP A 333 22.40 -22.05 -18.01
N TRP A 334 21.42 -21.87 -17.11
CA TRP A 334 21.51 -22.29 -15.71
C TRP A 334 21.71 -23.80 -15.54
N LYS A 335 21.02 -24.63 -16.34
CA LYS A 335 21.27 -26.07 -16.39
C LYS A 335 22.68 -26.40 -16.88
N GLY A 336 23.20 -25.65 -17.84
CA GLY A 336 24.58 -25.77 -18.32
C GLY A 336 25.59 -25.59 -17.20
N TYR A 337 25.43 -24.55 -16.37
CA TYR A 337 26.28 -24.32 -15.21
C TYR A 337 26.21 -25.44 -14.16
N LEU A 338 25.11 -26.18 -14.08
CA LEU A 338 24.91 -27.28 -13.12
C LEU A 338 25.34 -28.66 -13.66
N ALA A 339 25.17 -28.93 -14.95
CA ALA A 339 25.42 -30.24 -15.56
C ALA A 339 26.89 -30.68 -15.50
N GLU A 340 27.83 -29.73 -15.38
CA GLU A 340 29.25 -30.00 -15.25
C GLU A 340 29.70 -30.23 -13.80
N ASP A 341 28.78 -30.21 -12.82
CA ASP A 341 29.07 -30.46 -11.41
C ASP A 341 28.28 -31.67 -10.88
N ARG A 342 28.97 -32.80 -10.68
CA ARG A 342 28.40 -34.02 -10.08
C ARG A 342 28.32 -33.97 -8.55
N SER A 343 28.73 -32.86 -7.93
CA SER A 343 28.71 -32.65 -6.47
C SER A 343 27.54 -31.81 -5.98
N TRP A 344 26.67 -31.33 -6.88
CA TRP A 344 25.43 -30.66 -6.53
C TRP A 344 24.56 -31.60 -5.67
N SER A 345 23.96 -31.04 -4.62
CA SER A 345 22.89 -31.68 -3.88
C SER A 345 21.78 -30.67 -3.62
N ALA A 346 20.51 -31.03 -3.86
CA ALA A 346 19.34 -30.18 -3.66
C ALA A 346 19.17 -29.66 -2.20
N SER A 347 19.88 -30.25 -1.24
CA SER A 347 19.82 -29.88 0.18
C SER A 347 21.04 -29.05 0.60
N GLY A 348 20.87 -27.72 0.68
CA GLY A 348 21.80 -26.83 1.42
C GLY A 348 21.79 -27.03 2.95
N GLY A 349 21.46 -28.24 3.42
CA GLY A 349 21.35 -28.65 4.80
C GLY A 349 21.63 -30.14 4.92
N ALA A 350 22.46 -30.49 5.91
CA ALA A 350 22.98 -31.82 6.19
C ALA A 350 22.06 -33.00 5.82
N GLY A 351 22.56 -33.85 4.91
CA GLY A 351 22.12 -35.24 4.78
C GLY A 351 21.17 -35.57 3.64
N SER A 352 21.64 -35.53 2.39
CA SER A 352 21.06 -36.37 1.32
C SER A 352 22.17 -37.10 0.58
N GLN A 353 22.03 -38.42 0.43
CA GLN A 353 22.95 -39.26 -0.35
C GLN A 353 23.01 -38.77 -1.80
N ALA A 354 24.20 -38.37 -2.25
CA ALA A 354 24.51 -38.12 -3.64
C ALA A 354 24.18 -39.37 -4.48
N GLY A 355 23.25 -39.26 -5.43
CA GLY A 355 23.03 -40.30 -6.42
C GLY A 355 21.62 -40.53 -6.97
N SER A 356 20.58 -39.79 -6.55
CA SER A 356 19.20 -40.00 -7.05
C SER A 356 18.47 -38.75 -7.51
N GLU A 357 19.19 -37.72 -7.97
CA GLU A 357 18.53 -36.45 -8.29
C GLU A 357 17.84 -36.53 -9.65
N SER A 358 16.53 -36.24 -9.65
CA SER A 358 15.71 -36.25 -10.85
C SER A 358 15.85 -34.92 -11.59
N THR A 359 15.69 -34.90 -12.92
CA THR A 359 15.65 -33.66 -13.72
C THR A 359 14.70 -32.60 -13.16
N THR A 360 13.64 -33.04 -12.48
CA THR A 360 12.66 -32.18 -11.79
C THR A 360 13.27 -31.34 -10.66
N GLU A 361 14.23 -31.86 -9.91
CA GLU A 361 14.84 -31.13 -8.78
C GLU A 361 15.76 -30.00 -9.28
N ILE A 362 16.49 -30.23 -10.38
CA ILE A 362 17.28 -29.20 -11.06
C ILE A 362 16.36 -28.08 -11.53
N ASP A 363 15.22 -28.43 -12.13
CA ASP A 363 14.25 -27.45 -12.64
C ASP A 363 13.69 -26.57 -11.52
N ILE A 364 13.34 -27.16 -10.38
CA ILE A 364 12.85 -26.41 -9.21
C ILE A 364 13.94 -25.46 -8.68
N TYR A 365 15.18 -25.94 -8.56
CA TYR A 365 16.29 -25.14 -8.07
C TYR A 365 16.62 -23.96 -8.99
N VAL A 366 16.73 -24.21 -10.32
CA VAL A 366 16.95 -23.16 -11.32
C VAL A 366 15.82 -22.14 -11.33
N THR A 367 14.56 -22.60 -11.27
CA THR A 367 13.39 -21.71 -11.17
C THR A 367 13.48 -20.84 -9.91
N GLY A 368 13.91 -21.39 -8.78
CA GLY A 368 14.14 -20.64 -7.54
C GLY A 368 15.18 -19.53 -7.69
N ILE A 369 16.31 -19.79 -8.36
CA ILE A 369 17.33 -18.77 -8.65
C ILE A 369 16.75 -17.65 -9.53
N MET A 370 16.08 -18.01 -10.62
CA MET A 370 15.51 -17.04 -11.57
C MET A 370 14.46 -16.15 -10.90
N ASN A 371 13.60 -16.73 -10.05
CA ASN A 371 12.61 -15.97 -9.28
C ASN A 371 13.26 -15.03 -8.27
N ALA A 372 14.36 -15.45 -7.63
CA ALA A 372 15.10 -14.59 -6.71
C ALA A 372 15.82 -13.44 -7.43
N ILE A 373 16.31 -13.67 -8.66
CA ILE A 373 16.86 -12.61 -9.53
C ILE A 373 15.77 -11.62 -9.94
N GLU A 374 14.59 -12.09 -10.36
CA GLU A 374 13.46 -11.21 -10.68
C GLU A 374 13.03 -10.36 -9.48
N LEU A 375 12.99 -10.95 -8.28
CA LEU A 375 12.67 -10.21 -7.05
C LEU A 375 13.72 -9.12 -6.74
N ALA A 376 15.00 -9.41 -6.99
CA ALA A 376 16.10 -8.48 -6.73
C ALA A 376 16.19 -7.35 -7.78
N LEU A 377 15.91 -7.66 -9.05
CA LEU A 377 16.08 -6.77 -10.20
C LEU A 377 14.84 -6.77 -11.12
N PRO A 378 13.65 -6.43 -10.61
CA PRO A 378 12.40 -6.65 -11.33
C PRO A 378 12.33 -5.85 -12.64
N THR A 379 12.79 -4.60 -12.62
CA THR A 379 12.80 -3.74 -13.81
C THR A 379 13.78 -4.22 -14.88
N ALA A 380 14.95 -4.73 -14.48
CA ALA A 380 15.92 -5.27 -15.44
C ALA A 380 15.40 -6.58 -16.07
N THR A 381 14.79 -7.46 -15.27
CA THR A 381 14.16 -8.69 -15.77
C THR A 381 13.01 -8.39 -16.71
N PHE A 382 12.16 -7.41 -16.37
CA PHE A 382 11.12 -6.94 -17.28
C PHE A 382 11.70 -6.43 -18.60
N ALA A 383 12.74 -5.58 -18.56
CA ALA A 383 13.36 -5.02 -19.76
C ALA A 383 13.95 -6.12 -20.67
N GLN A 384 14.64 -7.10 -20.07
CA GLN A 384 15.23 -8.22 -20.81
C GLN A 384 14.15 -9.10 -21.45
N ARG A 385 13.08 -9.42 -20.73
CA ARG A 385 11.97 -10.24 -21.25
C ARG A 385 11.19 -9.51 -22.35
N LEU A 386 10.95 -8.21 -22.18
CA LEU A 386 10.34 -7.36 -23.21
C LEU A 386 11.22 -7.30 -24.46
N SER A 387 12.53 -7.10 -24.30
CA SER A 387 13.50 -7.07 -25.41
C SER A 387 13.51 -8.40 -26.18
N ALA A 388 13.47 -9.54 -25.48
CA ALA A 388 13.39 -10.86 -26.10
C ALA A 388 12.05 -11.14 -26.82
N ASN A 389 11.00 -10.37 -26.55
CA ASN A 389 9.64 -10.59 -27.05
C ASN A 389 9.02 -9.35 -27.72
N LEU A 390 9.85 -8.46 -28.29
CA LEU A 390 9.39 -7.20 -28.89
C LEU A 390 8.26 -7.37 -29.91
N SER A 391 8.36 -8.38 -30.78
CA SER A 391 7.37 -8.67 -31.83
C SER A 391 6.05 -9.25 -31.32
N ALA A 392 6.05 -9.83 -30.12
CA ALA A 392 4.87 -10.42 -29.49
C ALA A 392 4.22 -9.51 -28.44
N SER A 393 4.83 -8.35 -28.16
CA SER A 393 4.34 -7.43 -27.13
C SER A 393 3.07 -6.70 -27.57
N SER A 394 2.13 -6.59 -26.64
CA SER A 394 0.93 -5.76 -26.76
C SER A 394 1.15 -4.33 -26.26
N LEU A 395 2.30 -4.02 -25.67
CA LEU A 395 2.68 -2.65 -25.28
C LEU A 395 3.01 -1.84 -26.52
N SER A 396 2.46 -0.63 -26.62
CA SER A 396 2.91 0.29 -27.66
C SER A 396 4.30 0.83 -27.31
N LYS A 397 5.09 1.19 -28.32
CA LYS A 397 6.46 1.71 -28.16
C LYS A 397 7.39 0.78 -27.36
N SER A 398 7.19 -0.54 -27.44
CA SER A 398 8.01 -1.57 -26.77
C SER A 398 9.52 -1.37 -26.97
N GLU A 399 9.95 -1.09 -28.22
CA GLU A 399 11.35 -0.79 -28.54
C GLU A 399 11.86 0.45 -27.79
N SER A 400 11.09 1.52 -27.77
CA SER A 400 11.45 2.76 -27.06
C SER A 400 11.50 2.58 -25.55
N ILE A 401 10.64 1.75 -24.97
CA ILE A 401 10.68 1.39 -23.54
C ILE A 401 11.99 0.66 -23.22
N VAL A 402 12.39 -0.31 -24.05
CA VAL A 402 13.66 -1.03 -23.88
C VAL A 402 14.83 -0.05 -23.96
N SER A 403 14.90 0.78 -25.00
CA SER A 403 15.97 1.79 -25.14
C SER A 403 16.04 2.76 -23.96
N PHE A 404 14.89 3.15 -23.41
CA PHE A 404 14.84 3.99 -22.20
C PHE A 404 15.45 3.29 -20.99
N LEU A 405 15.08 2.03 -20.74
CA LEU A 405 15.57 1.25 -19.59
C LEU A 405 17.06 0.87 -19.72
N GLU A 406 17.55 0.67 -20.94
CA GLU A 406 18.97 0.46 -21.23
C GLU A 406 19.79 1.74 -20.98
N SER A 407 19.26 2.91 -21.35
CA SER A 407 19.91 4.20 -21.13
C SER A 407 19.84 4.66 -19.67
N ASN A 408 18.95 4.08 -18.87
CA ASN A 408 18.70 4.44 -17.47
C ASN A 408 18.80 3.21 -16.55
N PRO A 409 19.99 2.62 -16.40
CA PRO A 409 20.14 1.35 -15.68
C PRO A 409 19.74 1.41 -14.20
N ASP A 410 19.86 2.57 -13.56
CA ASP A 410 19.52 2.74 -12.14
C ASP A 410 18.02 2.96 -11.89
N PHE A 411 17.22 3.07 -12.96
CA PHE A 411 15.78 3.26 -12.83
C PHE A 411 15.08 1.95 -12.46
N ASP A 412 14.20 2.01 -11.45
CA ASP A 412 13.40 0.88 -11.01
C ASP A 412 11.93 1.30 -10.85
N PHE A 413 11.04 0.69 -11.65
CA PHE A 413 9.60 0.93 -11.60
C PHE A 413 8.98 0.70 -10.21
N ALA A 414 9.55 -0.23 -9.43
CA ALA A 414 9.04 -0.60 -8.12
C ALA A 414 9.42 0.40 -7.01
N ARG A 415 10.48 1.19 -7.22
CA ARG A 415 11.05 2.08 -6.17
C ARG A 415 11.02 3.56 -6.56
N THR A 416 10.95 3.86 -7.85
CA THR A 416 11.14 5.20 -8.37
C THR A 416 9.96 5.61 -9.24
N SER A 417 9.25 6.67 -8.86
CA SER A 417 8.19 7.27 -9.67
C SER A 417 8.73 7.72 -11.04
N VAL A 418 8.10 7.28 -12.13
CA VAL A 418 8.43 7.72 -13.50
C VAL A 418 8.33 9.24 -13.59
N ALA A 419 7.29 9.83 -13.00
CA ALA A 419 7.06 11.28 -13.06
C ALA A 419 8.22 12.05 -12.43
N THR A 420 8.69 11.60 -11.26
CA THR A 420 9.77 12.25 -10.52
C THR A 420 11.12 12.02 -11.19
N TYR A 421 11.34 10.82 -11.70
CA TYR A 421 12.55 10.50 -12.45
C TYR A 421 12.68 11.37 -13.71
N LEU A 422 11.59 11.58 -14.46
CA LEU A 422 11.61 12.44 -15.65
C LEU A 422 11.67 13.93 -15.31
N ARG A 423 11.03 14.37 -14.22
CA ARG A 423 11.06 15.78 -13.78
C ARG A 423 12.46 16.21 -13.35
N ASN A 424 13.19 15.34 -12.66
CA ASN A 424 14.55 15.64 -12.18
C ASN A 424 15.55 15.85 -13.33
N ASP A 425 15.34 15.20 -14.47
CA ASP A 425 16.11 15.45 -15.68
C ASP A 425 15.26 15.14 -16.94
N PRO A 426 14.64 16.17 -17.53
CA PRO A 426 13.82 16.01 -18.73
C PRO A 426 14.60 15.49 -19.95
N ASN A 427 15.94 15.63 -19.95
CA ASN A 427 16.77 15.17 -21.06
C ASN A 427 16.87 13.64 -21.15
N ARG A 428 16.36 12.91 -20.16
CA ARG A 428 16.31 11.44 -20.15
C ARG A 428 15.44 10.83 -21.25
N LEU A 429 14.61 11.64 -21.90
CA LEU A 429 13.81 11.25 -23.08
C LEU A 429 14.39 11.78 -24.40
N ASN A 430 15.53 12.49 -24.36
CA ASN A 430 16.15 13.02 -25.58
C ASN A 430 16.64 11.86 -26.46
N ASN A 431 16.52 12.03 -27.77
CA ASN A 431 16.84 11.03 -28.81
C ASN A 431 15.83 9.88 -28.97
N ILE A 432 14.62 10.00 -28.37
CA ILE A 432 13.53 9.06 -28.60
C ILE A 432 12.40 9.78 -29.35
N ASP A 433 11.98 9.21 -30.48
CA ASP A 433 10.83 9.72 -31.24
C ASP A 433 9.53 9.53 -30.44
N ASP A 434 8.68 10.58 -30.43
CA ASP A 434 7.37 10.58 -29.77
C ASP A 434 7.43 10.40 -28.24
N SER A 435 8.17 11.29 -27.59
CA SER A 435 8.43 11.29 -26.14
C SER A 435 7.18 11.35 -25.27
N ILE A 436 6.10 11.97 -25.74
CA ILE A 436 4.81 12.04 -25.04
C ILE A 436 4.16 10.65 -24.99
N ALA A 437 4.05 9.97 -26.14
CA ALA A 437 3.48 8.62 -26.17
C ALA A 437 4.34 7.63 -25.37
N LEU A 438 5.67 7.75 -25.40
CA LEU A 438 6.54 6.95 -24.54
C LEU A 438 6.26 7.21 -23.06
N GLN A 439 6.14 8.47 -22.65
CA GLN A 439 5.86 8.84 -21.26
C GLN A 439 4.55 8.19 -20.77
N ASP A 440 3.49 8.22 -21.57
CA ASP A 440 2.22 7.56 -21.26
C ASP A 440 2.35 6.03 -21.12
N GLN A 441 3.21 5.42 -21.93
CA GLN A 441 3.50 3.99 -21.82
C GLN A 441 4.34 3.66 -20.57
N LEU A 442 5.33 4.48 -20.22
CA LEU A 442 6.09 4.31 -18.98
C LEU A 442 5.17 4.41 -17.75
N PHE A 443 4.21 5.34 -17.76
CA PHE A 443 3.18 5.40 -16.71
C PHE A 443 2.28 4.18 -16.70
N THR A 444 1.92 3.64 -17.87
CA THR A 444 1.13 2.41 -17.96
C THR A 444 1.89 1.23 -17.37
N VAL A 445 3.15 1.05 -17.75
CA VAL A 445 4.01 0.00 -17.20
C VAL A 445 4.15 0.16 -15.69
N GLN A 446 4.46 1.36 -15.18
CA GLN A 446 4.57 1.59 -13.73
C GLN A 446 3.27 1.24 -12.97
N ARG A 447 2.10 1.66 -13.49
CA ARG A 447 0.80 1.33 -12.88
C ARG A 447 0.60 -0.17 -12.79
N LEU A 448 0.94 -0.91 -13.84
CA LEU A 448 0.78 -2.35 -13.87
C LEU A 448 1.83 -3.04 -12.99
N PHE A 449 3.07 -2.54 -12.97
CA PHE A 449 4.16 -3.04 -12.13
C PHE A 449 3.81 -3.08 -10.64
N ASN A 450 3.03 -2.09 -10.19
CA ASN A 450 2.60 -1.92 -8.81
C ASN A 450 1.42 -2.83 -8.41
N ILE A 451 0.67 -3.38 -9.36
CA ILE A 451 -0.47 -4.27 -9.08
C ILE A 451 -0.18 -5.73 -9.41
N THR A 452 0.80 -6.01 -10.27
CA THR A 452 1.19 -7.38 -10.62
C THR A 452 2.05 -8.04 -9.55
N PRO A 453 2.05 -9.39 -9.47
CA PRO A 453 2.87 -10.14 -8.54
C PRO A 453 4.36 -9.83 -8.70
N GLN A 454 5.17 -10.24 -7.72
CA GLN A 454 6.62 -10.01 -7.75
C GLN A 454 7.37 -10.96 -8.71
N GLN A 455 6.70 -12.02 -9.17
CA GLN A 455 7.22 -13.00 -10.14
C GLN A 455 6.41 -12.94 -11.43
N ASN A 456 7.01 -13.35 -12.55
CA ASN A 456 6.39 -13.36 -13.88
C ASN A 456 5.79 -11.98 -14.25
N LYS A 457 6.47 -10.89 -13.88
CA LYS A 457 5.94 -9.53 -14.05
C LYS A 457 5.67 -9.22 -15.51
N TRP A 458 6.61 -9.59 -16.39
CA TRP A 458 6.47 -9.40 -17.83
C TRP A 458 5.21 -10.09 -18.37
N GLU A 459 5.09 -11.40 -18.16
CA GLU A 459 4.01 -12.23 -18.67
C GLU A 459 2.65 -11.74 -18.17
N THR A 460 2.60 -11.32 -16.90
CA THR A 460 1.39 -10.79 -16.28
C THR A 460 1.01 -9.43 -16.87
N ILE A 461 1.95 -8.49 -16.98
CA ILE A 461 1.72 -7.15 -17.55
C ILE A 461 1.27 -7.28 -19.01
N GLU A 462 1.97 -8.09 -19.79
CA GLU A 462 1.65 -8.36 -21.19
C GLU A 462 0.25 -8.97 -21.34
N THR A 463 -0.13 -9.91 -20.46
CA THR A 463 -1.48 -10.49 -20.45
C THR A 463 -2.56 -9.46 -20.12
N LEU A 464 -2.33 -8.58 -19.15
CA LEU A 464 -3.26 -7.50 -18.78
C LEU A 464 -3.43 -6.50 -19.93
N VAL A 465 -2.34 -6.05 -20.52
CA VAL A 465 -2.34 -5.08 -21.64
C VAL A 465 -3.04 -5.64 -22.86
N ARG A 466 -2.78 -6.91 -23.21
CA ARG A 466 -3.44 -7.61 -24.34
C ARG A 466 -4.97 -7.60 -24.22
N HIS A 467 -5.49 -7.66 -22.99
CA HIS A 467 -6.93 -7.62 -22.71
C HIS A 467 -7.44 -6.20 -22.38
N GLY A 468 -6.62 -5.15 -22.57
CA GLY A 468 -7.01 -3.75 -22.40
C GLY A 468 -6.95 -3.22 -20.96
N TYR A 469 -6.44 -4.01 -20.01
CA TYR A 469 -6.27 -3.61 -18.62
C TYR A 469 -4.95 -2.86 -18.43
N THR A 470 -5.03 -1.54 -18.30
CA THR A 470 -3.87 -0.64 -18.20
C THR A 470 -3.75 0.10 -16.86
N SER A 471 -4.64 -0.20 -15.91
CA SER A 471 -4.66 0.41 -14.57
C SER A 471 -5.44 -0.43 -13.56
N ALA A 472 -5.16 -0.22 -12.26
CA ALA A 472 -5.91 -0.81 -11.16
C ALA A 472 -7.42 -0.57 -11.27
N GLN A 473 -7.84 0.64 -11.68
CA GLN A 473 -9.25 0.99 -11.84
C GLN A 473 -9.94 0.14 -12.90
N LYS A 474 -9.29 -0.11 -14.05
CA LYS A 474 -9.85 -0.97 -15.10
C LYS A 474 -10.02 -2.41 -14.60
N VAL A 475 -9.02 -2.93 -13.87
CA VAL A 475 -9.06 -4.27 -13.27
C VAL A 475 -10.24 -4.39 -12.28
N VAL A 476 -10.36 -3.45 -11.33
CA VAL A 476 -11.45 -3.46 -10.34
C VAL A 476 -12.81 -3.34 -11.02
N SER A 477 -12.93 -2.47 -12.04
CA SER A 477 -14.19 -2.24 -12.77
C SER A 477 -14.67 -3.46 -13.57
N ALA A 478 -13.74 -4.31 -14.03
CA ALA A 478 -14.08 -5.55 -14.72
C ALA A 478 -14.45 -6.69 -13.76
N GLY A 479 -14.00 -6.61 -12.51
CA GLY A 479 -14.31 -7.57 -11.46
C GLY A 479 -13.44 -8.83 -11.48
N SER A 480 -13.34 -9.50 -10.31
CA SER A 480 -12.46 -10.66 -10.10
C SER A 480 -12.68 -11.79 -11.11
N ARG A 481 -13.94 -12.05 -11.52
CA ARG A 481 -14.27 -13.10 -12.49
C ARG A 481 -13.63 -12.85 -13.86
N ALA A 482 -13.58 -11.59 -14.32
CA ALA A 482 -12.96 -11.24 -15.59
C ALA A 482 -11.45 -11.51 -15.55
N ILE A 483 -10.78 -11.16 -14.45
CA ILE A 483 -9.34 -11.38 -14.27
C ILE A 483 -9.01 -12.88 -14.20
N LYS A 484 -9.83 -13.67 -13.51
CA LYS A 484 -9.69 -15.14 -13.48
C LYS A 484 -9.88 -15.81 -14.83
N SER A 485 -10.57 -15.16 -15.76
CA SER A 485 -10.77 -15.69 -17.12
C SER A 485 -9.60 -15.44 -18.08
N LEU A 486 -8.54 -14.74 -17.64
CA LEU A 486 -7.39 -14.39 -18.48
C LEU A 486 -6.38 -15.52 -18.70
N GLY A 487 -6.57 -16.67 -18.03
CA GLY A 487 -5.67 -17.82 -18.14
C GLY A 487 -4.40 -17.73 -17.27
N LEU A 488 -4.34 -16.78 -16.35
CA LEU A 488 -3.33 -16.72 -15.29
C LEU A 488 -3.64 -17.75 -14.20
N SER A 489 -2.67 -18.04 -13.32
CA SER A 489 -2.95 -18.92 -12.17
C SER A 489 -4.00 -18.28 -11.24
N PRO A 490 -4.74 -19.10 -10.46
CA PRO A 490 -5.71 -18.57 -9.49
C PRO A 490 -5.08 -17.59 -8.49
N ASP A 491 -3.87 -17.91 -8.00
CA ASP A 491 -3.15 -17.09 -7.03
C ASP A 491 -2.72 -15.75 -7.62
N GLU A 492 -2.15 -15.73 -8.83
CA GLU A 492 -1.79 -14.49 -9.53
C GLU A 492 -3.03 -13.63 -9.79
N SER A 493 -4.12 -14.23 -10.27
CA SER A 493 -5.37 -13.51 -10.56
C SER A 493 -5.95 -12.86 -9.30
N ASP A 494 -5.96 -13.59 -8.19
CA ASP A 494 -6.45 -13.09 -6.91
C ASP A 494 -5.52 -12.03 -6.31
N GLU A 495 -4.20 -12.17 -6.46
CA GLU A 495 -3.24 -11.15 -6.05
C GLU A 495 -3.39 -9.85 -6.85
N ILE A 496 -3.48 -9.93 -8.18
CA ILE A 496 -3.70 -8.77 -9.06
C ILE A 496 -4.97 -8.02 -8.66
N TYR A 497 -6.06 -8.75 -8.43
CA TYR A 497 -7.34 -8.14 -8.06
C TYR A 497 -7.25 -7.47 -6.69
N ARG A 498 -6.70 -8.14 -5.67
CA ARG A 498 -6.51 -7.57 -4.32
C ARG A 498 -5.61 -6.33 -4.34
N ASN A 499 -4.48 -6.40 -5.05
CA ASN A 499 -3.56 -5.25 -5.17
C ASN A 499 -4.23 -4.07 -5.88
N SER A 500 -5.07 -4.36 -6.89
CA SER A 500 -5.84 -3.34 -7.60
C SER A 500 -6.92 -2.71 -6.72
N GLU A 501 -7.67 -3.50 -5.94
CA GLU A 501 -8.63 -2.99 -4.95
C GLU A 501 -7.94 -2.13 -3.89
N ALA A 502 -6.79 -2.56 -3.39
CA ALA A 502 -6.00 -1.79 -2.43
C ALA A 502 -5.54 -0.46 -3.01
N ALA A 503 -5.05 -0.44 -4.26
CA ALA A 503 -4.62 0.77 -4.95
C ALA A 503 -5.78 1.75 -5.18
N VAL A 504 -6.94 1.25 -5.65
CA VAL A 504 -8.15 2.07 -5.86
C VAL A 504 -8.69 2.60 -4.53
N SER A 505 -8.73 1.77 -3.49
CA SER A 505 -9.19 2.17 -2.15
C SER A 505 -8.25 3.20 -1.52
N LEU A 506 -6.93 3.06 -1.70
CA LEU A 506 -5.96 4.04 -1.25
C LEU A 506 -6.18 5.39 -1.95
N ALA A 507 -6.38 5.39 -3.26
CA ALA A 507 -6.69 6.60 -4.01
C ALA A 507 -8.00 7.25 -3.55
N ALA A 508 -9.05 6.45 -3.30
CA ALA A 508 -10.32 6.93 -2.76
C ALA A 508 -10.18 7.50 -1.34
N ASN A 509 -9.36 6.87 -0.48
CA ASN A 509 -9.09 7.36 0.88
C ASN A 509 -8.29 8.67 0.86
N VAL A 510 -7.32 8.79 -0.04
CA VAL A 510 -6.61 10.05 -0.29
C VAL A 510 -7.61 11.12 -0.70
N TYR A 511 -8.44 10.86 -1.72
CA TYR A 511 -9.50 11.78 -2.12
C TYR A 511 -10.40 12.17 -0.94
N ALA A 512 -10.88 11.19 -0.16
CA ALA A 512 -11.77 11.44 0.98
C ALA A 512 -11.09 12.33 2.04
N ALA A 513 -9.82 12.08 2.35
CA ALA A 513 -9.05 12.89 3.31
C ALA A 513 -8.96 14.35 2.87
N PHE A 514 -8.61 14.62 1.61
CA PHE A 514 -8.52 15.98 1.07
C PHE A 514 -9.91 16.62 0.83
N SER A 515 -10.91 15.83 0.44
CA SER A 515 -12.28 16.30 0.19
C SER A 515 -12.92 16.90 1.44
N SER A 516 -12.56 16.41 2.62
CA SER A 516 -13.08 16.92 3.89
C SER A 516 -12.53 18.31 4.25
N GLU A 517 -11.36 18.68 3.73
CA GLU A 517 -10.80 20.02 3.87
C GLU A 517 -11.37 21.00 2.84
N THR A 518 -11.74 20.51 1.65
CA THR A 518 -12.31 21.31 0.56
C THR A 518 -13.83 21.52 0.69
N ASN A 519 -14.58 20.56 1.22
CA ASN A 519 -16.04 20.63 1.37
C ASN A 519 -16.54 21.30 2.66
N ARG A 520 -15.64 21.79 3.52
CA ARG A 520 -16.05 22.53 4.73
C ARG A 520 -16.27 24.00 4.39
N VAL A 521 -17.48 24.49 4.65
CA VAL A 521 -17.74 25.94 4.75
C VAL A 521 -16.85 26.48 5.87
N LYS A 522 -15.73 27.13 5.51
CA LYS A 522 -14.88 27.84 6.47
C LYS A 522 -15.64 29.07 6.95
N VAL A 523 -16.33 28.95 8.07
CA VAL A 523 -16.85 30.10 8.80
C VAL A 523 -15.67 30.75 9.51
N ALA A 524 -15.17 31.87 9.00
CA ALA A 524 -14.02 32.59 9.57
C ALA A 524 -14.20 32.98 11.05
N ALA A 525 -15.44 33.00 11.55
CA ALA A 525 -15.78 33.28 12.94
C ALA A 525 -15.75 32.06 13.88
N ILE A 526 -15.62 30.84 13.36
CA ILE A 526 -15.49 29.62 14.17
C ILE A 526 -14.04 29.16 14.09
N ASP A 527 -13.22 29.71 15.00
CA ASP A 527 -11.82 29.34 15.13
C ASP A 527 -11.75 27.93 15.73
N THR A 528 -11.27 26.96 14.94
CA THR A 528 -11.11 25.57 15.41
C THR A 528 -10.05 25.53 16.52
N PRO A 529 -10.33 24.93 17.69
CA PRO A 529 -9.37 24.87 18.79
C PRO A 529 -8.02 24.24 18.36
N PRO A 530 -6.87 24.76 18.84
CA PRO A 530 -5.54 24.39 18.35
C PRO A 530 -5.22 22.88 18.37
N TRP A 531 -5.78 22.14 19.34
CA TRP A 531 -5.54 20.70 19.51
C TRP A 531 -6.23 19.82 18.45
N GLN A 532 -7.32 20.28 17.83
CA GLN A 532 -7.90 19.60 16.66
C GLN A 532 -7.08 19.85 15.39
N ASN A 533 -6.33 20.95 15.32
CA ASN A 533 -5.43 21.23 14.21
C ASN A 533 -4.17 20.37 14.27
N THR A 534 -3.68 19.94 15.44
CA THR A 534 -2.42 19.17 15.54
C THR A 534 -2.54 17.77 14.95
N TYR A 535 -3.62 17.03 15.24
CA TYR A 535 -3.81 15.67 14.69
C TYR A 535 -4.08 15.69 13.18
N LYS A 536 -4.81 16.72 12.71
CA LYS A 536 -5.08 16.94 11.29
C LYS A 536 -3.86 17.45 10.53
N GLN A 537 -3.07 18.34 11.12
CA GLN A 537 -1.79 18.77 10.57
C GLN A 537 -0.80 17.61 10.52
N LEU A 538 -0.74 16.75 11.54
CA LEU A 538 0.12 15.56 11.48
C LEU A 538 -0.34 14.57 10.41
N ALA A 539 -1.65 14.31 10.28
CA ALA A 539 -2.18 13.45 9.22
C ALA A 539 -1.98 14.06 7.82
N ARG A 540 -2.17 15.38 7.69
CA ARG A 540 -1.93 16.15 6.46
C ARG A 540 -0.45 16.22 6.13
N ASP A 541 0.42 16.46 7.08
CA ASP A 541 1.88 16.52 6.91
C ASP A 541 2.42 15.13 6.61
N TYR A 542 1.85 14.07 7.18
CA TYR A 542 2.22 12.69 6.84
C TYR A 542 1.74 12.31 5.43
N ALA A 543 0.51 12.67 5.05
CA ALA A 543 -0.03 12.45 3.71
C ALA A 543 0.67 13.32 2.65
N LEU A 544 0.93 14.59 2.95
CA LEU A 544 1.67 15.52 2.10
C LEU A 544 3.12 15.12 2.01
N ARG A 545 3.86 14.81 3.10
CA ARG A 545 5.24 14.32 3.00
C ARG A 545 5.34 13.09 2.11
N ARG A 546 4.39 12.15 2.22
CA ARG A 546 4.37 10.98 1.35
C ARG A 546 3.98 11.28 -0.11
N MET A 547 3.36 12.43 -0.39
CA MET A 547 3.06 12.93 -1.75
C MET A 547 4.13 13.90 -2.29
N THR A 548 4.86 14.61 -1.42
CA THR A 548 5.85 15.62 -1.77
C THR A 548 7.26 15.04 -1.84
N ASP A 549 7.60 14.06 -1.00
CA ASP A 549 8.92 13.39 -1.03
C ASP A 549 9.05 12.46 -2.25
N ASP A 550 7.93 11.91 -2.77
CA ASP A 550 7.88 11.16 -4.03
C ASP A 550 7.67 12.06 -5.27
N GLY A 551 7.80 13.38 -5.11
CA GLY A 551 7.87 14.35 -6.19
C GLY A 551 6.52 14.76 -6.80
N GLY A 552 5.96 15.83 -6.23
CA GLY A 552 5.29 16.88 -7.00
C GLY A 552 3.95 16.51 -7.64
N SER A 553 3.11 15.78 -6.92
CA SER A 553 1.69 15.66 -7.27
C SER A 553 0.87 16.21 -6.12
N ASP A 554 0.91 17.53 -5.91
CA ASP A 554 -0.15 18.14 -5.13
C ASP A 554 -1.47 18.01 -5.90
N TRP A 555 -2.58 18.00 -5.16
CA TRP A 555 -3.92 17.79 -5.72
C TRP A 555 -4.22 18.78 -6.86
N GLU A 556 -3.71 19.99 -6.75
CA GLU A 556 -3.87 21.08 -7.72
C GLU A 556 -3.07 20.83 -9.02
N SER A 557 -1.91 20.20 -8.94
CA SER A 557 -1.12 19.78 -10.10
C SER A 557 -1.77 18.61 -10.85
N LEU A 558 -2.45 17.71 -10.13
CA LEU A 558 -3.12 16.54 -10.71
C LEU A 558 -4.50 16.85 -11.31
N PHE A 559 -5.27 17.71 -10.65
CA PHE A 559 -6.68 17.95 -10.97
C PHE A 559 -6.99 19.40 -11.35
N GLY A 560 -5.98 20.28 -11.40
CA GLY A 560 -6.11 21.70 -11.65
C GLY A 560 -6.46 22.50 -10.39
N PRO A 561 -6.50 23.85 -10.49
CA PRO A 561 -6.85 24.71 -9.37
C PRO A 561 -8.22 24.34 -8.81
N LEU A 562 -8.26 24.13 -7.49
CA LEU A 562 -9.47 23.87 -6.72
C LEU A 562 -10.32 25.13 -6.63
N HIS A 563 -10.89 25.56 -7.76
CA HIS A 563 -11.87 26.62 -7.83
C HIS A 563 -13.20 26.09 -7.28
N LEU A 564 -13.32 26.03 -5.96
CA LEU A 564 -14.59 25.89 -5.26
C LEU A 564 -15.37 27.20 -5.41
N CYS A 565 -15.86 27.49 -6.60
CA CYS A 565 -16.89 28.50 -6.76
C CYS A 565 -18.16 27.99 -6.08
N ALA A 566 -19.03 28.91 -5.67
CA ALA A 566 -20.43 28.61 -5.37
C ALA A 566 -21.10 28.16 -6.68
N CYS A 567 -20.78 26.94 -7.13
CA CYS A 567 -21.33 26.37 -8.34
C CYS A 567 -22.85 26.30 -8.16
N GLU A 568 -23.58 26.85 -9.13
CA GLU A 568 -25.00 26.59 -9.25
C GLU A 568 -25.24 25.08 -9.34
N HIS A 569 -26.39 24.60 -8.88
CA HIS A 569 -26.63 23.16 -8.71
C HIS A 569 -26.37 22.34 -9.99
N GLY A 570 -26.55 22.93 -11.18
CA GLY A 570 -26.25 22.30 -12.47
C GLY A 570 -24.78 21.87 -12.66
N GLN A 571 -23.83 22.52 -12.00
CA GLN A 571 -22.39 22.24 -12.10
C GLN A 571 -21.85 21.40 -10.93
N SER A 572 -22.74 20.85 -10.10
CA SER A 572 -22.38 20.00 -8.96
C SER A 572 -22.10 18.56 -9.38
N MET A 573 -21.21 17.85 -8.67
CA MET A 573 -21.07 16.38 -8.75
C MET A 573 -22.34 15.62 -8.36
N TYR A 574 -23.28 16.28 -7.68
CA TYR A 574 -24.57 15.71 -7.28
C TYR A 574 -25.74 16.20 -8.15
N SER A 575 -25.46 16.86 -9.28
CA SER A 575 -26.49 17.42 -10.15
C SER A 575 -27.19 16.34 -10.99
N PRO A 576 -28.39 16.63 -11.52
CA PRO A 576 -29.02 15.75 -12.52
C PRO A 576 -28.13 15.52 -13.76
N ALA A 577 -27.32 16.51 -14.16
CA ALA A 577 -26.36 16.36 -15.25
C ALA A 577 -25.26 15.34 -14.91
N ALA A 578 -24.72 15.36 -13.69
CA ALA A 578 -23.74 14.36 -13.23
C ALA A 578 -24.34 12.95 -13.20
N TYR A 579 -25.62 12.83 -12.79
CA TYR A 579 -26.34 11.56 -12.83
C TYR A 579 -26.55 11.04 -14.25
N LEU A 580 -26.89 11.90 -15.21
CA LEU A 580 -27.00 11.52 -16.62
C LEU A 580 -25.66 10.99 -17.15
N VAL A 581 -24.55 11.68 -16.89
CA VAL A 581 -23.21 11.24 -17.30
C VAL A 581 -22.86 9.87 -16.71
N ASP A 582 -23.18 9.62 -15.45
CA ASP A 582 -22.94 8.32 -14.82
C ASP A 582 -23.74 7.19 -15.49
N ILE A 583 -25.00 7.43 -15.86
CA ILE A 583 -25.80 6.46 -16.62
C ILE A 583 -25.19 6.22 -18.01
N LEU A 584 -24.83 7.27 -18.74
CA LEU A 584 -24.23 7.10 -20.08
C LEU A 584 -22.91 6.34 -20.00
N TYR A 585 -22.08 6.63 -18.99
CA TYR A 585 -20.84 5.91 -18.73
C TYR A 585 -21.08 4.44 -18.34
N PHE A 586 -22.14 4.16 -17.58
CA PHE A 586 -22.58 2.80 -17.29
C PHE A 586 -22.99 2.05 -18.56
N LEU A 587 -23.77 2.67 -19.45
CA LEU A 587 -24.17 2.08 -20.73
C LEU A 587 -22.97 1.81 -21.65
N MET A 588 -21.96 2.68 -21.63
CA MET A 588 -20.71 2.49 -22.38
C MET A 588 -19.97 1.20 -21.99
N LYS A 589 -20.16 0.71 -20.75
CA LYS A 589 -19.53 -0.53 -20.25
C LYS A 589 -20.29 -1.80 -20.61
N ILE A 590 -21.51 -1.70 -21.12
CA ILE A 590 -22.33 -2.85 -21.48
C ILE A 590 -22.12 -3.17 -22.96
N PRO A 591 -21.53 -4.33 -23.30
CA PRO A 591 -21.35 -4.71 -24.71
C PRO A 591 -22.72 -4.93 -25.37
N ALA A 592 -22.89 -4.36 -26.57
CA ALA A 592 -24.10 -4.57 -27.35
C ALA A 592 -24.06 -5.95 -28.03
N GLN A 593 -25.22 -6.60 -28.08
CA GLN A 593 -25.40 -7.91 -28.69
C GLN A 593 -26.54 -7.87 -29.70
N ASN A 594 -26.40 -8.66 -30.76
CA ASN A 594 -27.48 -8.95 -31.69
C ASN A 594 -28.51 -9.87 -31.03
N ALA A 595 -29.67 -10.06 -31.68
CA ALA A 595 -30.75 -10.90 -31.16
C ALA A 595 -30.36 -12.38 -30.93
N ASP A 596 -29.28 -12.83 -31.58
CA ASP A 596 -28.71 -14.18 -31.44
C ASP A 596 -27.61 -14.28 -30.36
N GLY A 597 -27.31 -13.19 -29.64
CA GLY A 597 -26.27 -13.12 -28.61
C GLY A 597 -24.85 -12.87 -29.14
N SER A 598 -24.67 -12.75 -30.45
CA SER A 598 -23.36 -12.37 -31.03
C SER A 598 -23.03 -10.89 -30.74
N PRO A 599 -21.74 -10.50 -30.64
CA PRO A 599 -21.36 -9.10 -30.45
C PRO A 599 -21.84 -8.22 -31.62
N ALA A 600 -22.37 -7.04 -31.31
CA ALA A 600 -22.70 -6.04 -32.32
C ALA A 600 -21.44 -5.25 -32.74
N PHE A 601 -21.37 -4.87 -34.02
CA PHE A 601 -20.26 -4.11 -34.58
C PHE A 601 -20.77 -2.90 -35.37
N ASP A 602 -20.01 -1.81 -35.34
CA ASP A 602 -20.28 -0.63 -36.15
C ASP A 602 -19.87 -0.84 -37.62
N ALA A 603 -20.06 0.17 -38.46
CA ALA A 603 -19.72 0.11 -39.88
C ALA A 603 -18.20 -0.05 -40.14
N ASP A 604 -17.36 0.34 -39.18
CA ASP A 604 -15.90 0.29 -39.25
C ASP A 604 -15.33 -1.01 -38.66
N GLY A 605 -16.19 -1.89 -38.14
CA GLY A 605 -15.82 -3.19 -37.56
C GLY A 605 -15.42 -3.13 -36.09
N ASN A 606 -15.69 -2.03 -35.39
CA ASN A 606 -15.47 -1.93 -33.94
C ASN A 606 -16.66 -2.50 -33.17
N ARG A 607 -16.40 -3.13 -32.01
CA ARG A 607 -17.48 -3.63 -31.15
C ARG A 607 -18.30 -2.47 -30.58
N MET A 608 -19.61 -2.58 -30.71
CA MET A 608 -20.55 -1.63 -30.14
C MET A 608 -20.85 -1.92 -28.67
N ASN A 609 -21.20 -0.88 -27.93
CA ASN A 609 -21.74 -0.92 -26.58
C ASN A 609 -23.20 -0.39 -26.56
N ALA A 610 -23.87 -0.49 -25.41
CA ALA A 610 -25.25 -0.06 -25.27
C ALA A 610 -25.44 1.46 -25.46
N LEU A 611 -24.41 2.27 -25.17
CA LEU A 611 -24.43 3.72 -25.43
C LEU A 611 -24.43 3.99 -26.94
N ASP A 612 -23.68 3.24 -27.75
CA ASP A 612 -23.67 3.40 -29.21
C ASP A 612 -25.07 3.13 -29.81
N VAL A 613 -25.75 2.10 -29.31
CA VAL A 613 -27.13 1.78 -29.71
C VAL A 613 -28.11 2.88 -29.32
N LEU A 614 -27.94 3.47 -28.13
CA LEU A 614 -28.74 4.60 -27.68
C LEU A 614 -28.47 5.83 -28.56
N HIS A 615 -27.20 6.16 -28.80
CA HIS A 615 -26.78 7.30 -29.62
C HIS A 615 -27.33 7.22 -31.05
N ALA A 616 -27.37 6.03 -31.64
CA ALA A 616 -27.97 5.83 -32.96
C ALA A 616 -29.48 6.13 -33.00
N ARG A 617 -30.20 5.96 -31.89
CA ARG A 617 -31.65 6.21 -31.79
C ARG A 617 -31.99 7.63 -31.31
N ARG A 618 -31.17 8.16 -30.40
CA ARG A 618 -31.34 9.42 -29.69
C ARG A 618 -30.01 10.16 -29.63
N PRO A 619 -29.50 10.65 -30.78
CA PRO A 619 -28.22 11.35 -30.83
C PRO A 619 -28.27 12.65 -30.02
N ASP A 620 -29.45 13.22 -29.82
CA ASP A 620 -29.71 14.40 -29.00
C ASP A 620 -29.28 14.23 -27.53
N ILE A 621 -29.42 13.05 -26.93
CA ILE A 621 -29.05 12.82 -25.53
C ILE A 621 -27.54 12.97 -25.32
N CYS A 622 -26.72 12.54 -26.29
CA CYS A 622 -25.26 12.67 -26.19
C CYS A 622 -24.75 14.07 -26.55
N ASN A 623 -25.60 14.90 -27.17
CA ASN A 623 -25.26 16.24 -27.63
C ASN A 623 -25.97 17.35 -26.83
N ILE A 624 -26.65 16.99 -25.72
CA ILE A 624 -27.21 17.99 -24.80
C ILE A 624 -26.08 18.68 -24.03
N GLU A 625 -26.14 20.01 -23.94
CA GLU A 625 -25.18 20.78 -23.15
C GLU A 625 -25.46 20.57 -21.66
N LEU A 626 -24.43 20.22 -20.88
CA LEU A 626 -24.52 20.02 -19.43
C LEU A 626 -24.43 21.37 -18.68
N ASN A 627 -25.43 22.23 -18.89
CA ASN A 627 -25.53 23.57 -18.31
C ASN A 627 -26.73 23.71 -17.34
N CYS A 628 -26.85 24.86 -16.68
CA CYS A 628 -27.89 25.10 -15.68
C CYS A 628 -29.28 25.22 -16.29
N GLU A 629 -29.37 25.76 -17.51
CA GLU A 629 -30.62 25.97 -18.25
C GLU A 629 -31.26 24.62 -18.60
N ASN A 630 -30.54 23.71 -19.24
CA ASN A 630 -31.03 22.36 -19.56
C ASN A 630 -31.29 21.51 -18.31
N THR A 631 -30.64 21.81 -17.19
CA THR A 631 -30.80 21.05 -15.94
C THR A 631 -32.03 21.47 -15.14
N ASN A 632 -32.33 22.78 -15.10
CA ASN A 632 -33.29 23.34 -14.14
C ASN A 632 -34.53 23.97 -14.79
N THR A 633 -34.50 24.31 -16.08
CA THR A 633 -35.66 24.91 -16.74
C THR A 633 -36.73 23.83 -16.98
N GLU A 634 -37.91 24.03 -16.39
CA GLU A 634 -39.06 23.16 -16.64
C GLU A 634 -39.59 23.40 -18.06
N VAL A 635 -39.64 22.34 -18.86
CA VAL A 635 -40.13 22.33 -20.25
C VAL A 635 -41.27 21.32 -20.36
N PRO A 636 -42.38 21.64 -21.05
CA PRO A 636 -43.42 20.67 -21.35
C PRO A 636 -42.87 19.47 -22.11
N TYR A 637 -43.13 18.26 -21.60
CA TYR A 637 -42.63 17.03 -22.21
C TYR A 637 -43.05 16.85 -23.68
N VAL A 638 -44.24 17.33 -24.05
CA VAL A 638 -44.75 17.24 -25.42
C VAL A 638 -43.92 18.04 -26.42
N ASP A 639 -43.34 19.17 -25.99
CA ASP A 639 -42.53 20.03 -26.86
C ASP A 639 -41.24 19.31 -27.23
N LEU A 640 -40.57 18.67 -26.26
CA LEU A 640 -39.39 17.84 -26.50
C LEU A 640 -39.67 16.69 -27.47
N VAL A 641 -40.85 16.08 -27.40
CA VAL A 641 -41.25 15.02 -28.34
C VAL A 641 -41.45 15.59 -29.74
N ASN A 642 -42.13 16.74 -29.86
CA ASN A 642 -42.36 17.39 -31.15
C ASN A 642 -41.05 17.82 -31.80
N GLU A 643 -40.12 18.41 -31.04
CA GLU A 643 -38.77 18.77 -31.52
C GLU A 643 -38.04 17.58 -32.17
N ILE A 644 -38.10 16.41 -31.53
CA ILE A 644 -37.48 15.18 -32.05
C ILE A 644 -38.19 14.69 -33.32
N LEU A 645 -39.53 14.73 -33.32
CA LEU A 645 -40.34 14.29 -34.46
C LEU A 645 -40.23 15.23 -35.66
N GLU A 646 -40.14 16.53 -35.44
CA GLU A 646 -39.93 17.55 -36.46
C GLU A 646 -38.60 17.33 -37.19
N ASN A 647 -37.52 17.09 -36.43
CA ASN A 647 -36.22 16.73 -37.00
C ASN A 647 -36.28 15.43 -37.83
N ALA A 648 -37.10 14.46 -37.40
CA ALA A 648 -37.31 13.21 -38.14
C ALA A 648 -38.11 13.44 -39.43
N VAL A 649 -39.08 14.36 -39.45
CA VAL A 649 -39.85 14.73 -40.64
C VAL A 649 -38.97 15.43 -41.67
N THR A 650 -38.10 16.36 -41.24
CA THR A 650 -37.21 17.10 -42.13
C THR A 650 -35.93 16.34 -42.50
N GLY A 651 -35.69 15.18 -41.89
CA GLY A 651 -34.54 14.32 -42.18
C GLY A 651 -33.21 14.88 -41.64
N VAL A 652 -33.26 15.76 -40.64
CA VAL A 652 -32.08 16.37 -39.99
C VAL A 652 -31.75 15.72 -38.63
N SER A 653 -32.37 14.57 -38.34
CA SER A 653 -32.04 13.76 -37.16
C SER A 653 -30.53 13.47 -37.11
N GLY A 654 -29.86 13.96 -36.06
CA GLY A 654 -28.42 13.78 -35.86
C GLY A 654 -27.53 14.94 -36.34
N THR A 655 -28.09 16.01 -36.91
CA THR A 655 -27.32 17.23 -37.23
C THR A 655 -27.84 18.47 -36.51
N ARG A 656 -29.12 18.47 -36.07
CA ARG A 656 -29.71 19.52 -35.25
C ARG A 656 -30.00 19.00 -33.84
N PHE A 657 -29.50 19.71 -32.84
CA PHE A 657 -29.69 19.42 -31.42
C PHE A 657 -30.16 20.68 -30.70
N TYR A 658 -31.40 20.68 -30.23
CA TYR A 658 -31.97 21.80 -29.51
C TYR A 658 -31.44 21.86 -28.07
N GLN A 659 -31.27 23.08 -27.56
CA GLN A 659 -30.88 23.36 -26.17
C GLN A 659 -31.92 24.32 -25.60
N THR A 660 -32.21 24.19 -24.31
CA THR A 660 -33.12 25.08 -23.60
C THR A 660 -32.38 26.37 -23.26
N LYS A 661 -32.90 27.52 -23.67
CA LYS A 661 -32.34 28.84 -23.34
C LYS A 661 -33.37 29.78 -22.73
N GLY A 662 -34.65 29.53 -23.00
CA GLY A 662 -35.76 30.31 -22.48
C GLY A 662 -35.99 30.11 -20.97
N LYS A 663 -36.90 30.92 -20.44
CA LYS A 663 -37.44 30.73 -19.08
C LYS A 663 -38.69 29.88 -19.16
N SER A 664 -38.90 29.06 -18.12
CA SER A 664 -40.02 28.13 -18.05
C SER A 664 -41.39 28.81 -18.26
N ASP A 665 -41.62 30.00 -17.70
CA ASP A 665 -42.87 30.74 -17.85
C ASP A 665 -43.20 31.12 -19.30
N ALA A 666 -42.19 31.46 -20.10
CA ALA A 666 -42.35 31.73 -21.52
C ALA A 666 -42.55 30.44 -22.34
N ILE A 667 -41.76 29.40 -22.06
CA ILE A 667 -41.80 28.12 -22.77
C ILE A 667 -43.14 27.41 -22.56
N HIS A 668 -43.74 27.52 -21.37
CA HIS A 668 -45.08 26.97 -21.10
C HIS A 668 -46.20 27.62 -21.91
N ILE A 669 -46.00 28.85 -22.41
CA ILE A 669 -46.99 29.57 -23.22
C ILE A 669 -46.83 29.20 -24.70
N TYR A 670 -45.58 29.11 -25.17
CA TYR A 670 -45.28 28.83 -26.56
C TYR A 670 -43.98 28.03 -26.66
N PRO A 671 -43.93 26.95 -27.48
CA PRO A 671 -42.73 26.14 -27.64
C PRO A 671 -41.53 27.00 -28.07
N GLU A 672 -40.37 26.75 -27.46
CA GLU A 672 -39.15 27.51 -27.78
C GLU A 672 -38.66 27.22 -29.21
N HIS A 673 -38.80 25.96 -29.64
CA HIS A 673 -38.32 25.47 -30.93
C HIS A 673 -39.50 24.93 -31.75
N ILE A 674 -39.62 25.41 -32.99
CA ILE A 674 -40.58 24.93 -34.00
C ILE A 674 -39.85 24.91 -35.34
N ASP A 675 -39.80 23.76 -36.01
CA ASP A 675 -39.31 23.66 -37.39
C ASP A 675 -40.45 23.88 -38.39
N GLU A 676 -40.56 25.10 -38.90
CA GLU A 676 -41.56 25.47 -39.90
C GLU A 676 -41.52 24.57 -41.15
N ASN A 677 -40.35 24.04 -41.52
CA ASN A 677 -40.23 23.16 -42.70
C ASN A 677 -40.89 21.80 -42.46
N ALA A 678 -40.89 21.30 -41.23
CA ALA A 678 -41.57 20.05 -40.88
C ALA A 678 -43.07 20.21 -41.16
N TYR A 679 -43.66 21.32 -40.74
CA TYR A 679 -45.08 21.60 -40.96
C TYR A 679 -45.40 21.96 -42.41
N ALA A 680 -44.47 22.55 -43.15
CA ALA A 680 -44.63 22.72 -44.60
C ALA A 680 -44.73 21.36 -45.32
N ILE A 681 -43.91 20.37 -44.91
CA ILE A 681 -43.96 18.99 -45.45
C ILE A 681 -45.28 18.30 -45.06
N LEU A 682 -45.75 18.48 -43.82
CA LEU A 682 -46.98 17.86 -43.33
C LEU A 682 -48.25 18.47 -43.95
N ALA A 683 -48.19 19.74 -44.34
CA ALA A 683 -49.30 20.45 -44.98
C ALA A 683 -49.40 20.20 -46.49
N ASP A 684 -48.35 19.68 -47.14
CA ASP A 684 -48.33 19.47 -48.59
C ASP A 684 -49.08 18.19 -49.03
N LEU A 685 -50.21 18.40 -49.71
CA LEU A 685 -51.06 17.38 -50.33
C LEU A 685 -50.58 16.94 -51.73
N SER A 686 -49.65 17.67 -52.34
CA SER A 686 -49.44 17.69 -53.79
C SER A 686 -48.17 16.99 -54.28
N SER A 687 -47.34 16.49 -53.36
CA SER A 687 -46.00 16.01 -53.68
C SER A 687 -45.98 14.52 -54.04
N ASP A 688 -45.71 14.21 -55.33
CA ASP A 688 -45.28 12.87 -55.80
C ASP A 688 -44.00 12.38 -55.08
N SER A 689 -43.28 13.28 -54.41
CA SER A 689 -42.08 13.03 -53.62
C SER A 689 -42.33 12.58 -52.17
N ASN A 690 -43.56 12.64 -51.65
CA ASN A 690 -43.92 12.16 -50.32
C ASN A 690 -45.27 11.39 -50.32
N PRO A 691 -45.31 10.17 -50.90
CA PRO A 691 -46.54 9.40 -51.06
C PRO A 691 -47.23 8.99 -49.74
N LYS A 692 -46.58 9.22 -48.58
CA LYS A 692 -47.12 8.89 -47.25
C LYS A 692 -48.20 9.86 -46.75
N SER A 693 -48.24 11.12 -47.23
CA SER A 693 -49.26 12.10 -46.84
C SER A 693 -50.67 11.68 -47.31
N ILE A 694 -50.75 10.92 -48.41
CA ILE A 694 -52.00 10.50 -49.06
C ILE A 694 -52.69 9.32 -48.31
N PHE A 695 -51.95 8.55 -47.49
CA PHE A 695 -52.48 7.33 -46.85
C PHE A 695 -52.79 7.48 -45.35
N SER A 696 -52.44 8.60 -44.71
CA SER A 696 -52.76 8.85 -43.30
C SER A 696 -54.10 9.58 -43.18
N ARG A 697 -55.00 9.12 -42.30
CA ARG A 697 -56.26 9.84 -41.99
C ARG A 697 -56.05 11.16 -41.23
N LEU A 698 -54.85 11.37 -40.69
CA LEU A 698 -54.48 12.54 -39.90
C LEU A 698 -53.71 13.58 -40.73
N LEU A 699 -53.40 13.29 -41.99
CA LEU A 699 -52.75 14.23 -42.91
C LEU A 699 -53.73 14.64 -44.02
N PRO A 700 -53.60 15.86 -44.58
CA PRO A 700 -52.55 16.85 -44.30
C PRO A 700 -52.76 17.53 -42.95
N PHE A 701 -51.67 17.93 -42.30
CA PHE A 701 -51.72 18.68 -41.05
C PHE A 701 -51.09 20.05 -41.27
N ASN A 702 -51.85 21.11 -41.03
CA ASN A 702 -51.38 22.48 -41.15
C ASN A 702 -51.44 23.18 -39.78
N LEU A 703 -50.27 23.36 -39.16
CA LEU A 703 -50.16 23.93 -37.82
C LEU A 703 -50.80 25.32 -37.73
N TRP A 704 -50.52 26.18 -38.69
CA TRP A 704 -51.03 27.56 -38.72
C TRP A 704 -52.55 27.63 -38.88
N HIS A 705 -53.14 26.62 -39.54
CA HIS A 705 -54.60 26.50 -39.64
C HIS A 705 -55.25 26.12 -38.33
N GLU A 706 -54.69 25.14 -37.63
CA GLU A 706 -55.17 24.72 -36.31
C GLU A 706 -55.03 25.86 -35.30
N GLU A 707 -53.88 26.55 -35.30
CA GLU A 707 -53.63 27.71 -34.44
C GLU A 707 -54.63 28.84 -34.71
N ALA A 708 -54.83 29.23 -35.98
CA ALA A 708 -55.82 30.24 -36.34
C ALA A 708 -57.25 29.83 -35.97
N THR A 709 -57.57 28.54 -36.09
CA THR A 709 -58.90 28.00 -35.74
C THR A 709 -59.14 28.07 -34.24
N GLU A 710 -58.18 27.69 -33.41
CA GLU A 710 -58.29 27.78 -31.96
C GLU A 710 -58.34 29.24 -31.49
N TYR A 711 -57.53 30.15 -32.04
CA TYR A 711 -57.65 31.58 -31.72
C TYR A 711 -59.02 32.16 -32.09
N LEU A 712 -59.52 31.90 -33.30
CA LEU A 712 -60.84 32.41 -33.72
C LEU A 712 -61.98 31.83 -32.88
N LYS A 713 -61.87 30.56 -32.47
CA LYS A 713 -62.81 29.92 -31.56
C LYS A 713 -62.87 30.60 -30.20
N THR A 714 -61.74 31.09 -29.65
CA THR A 714 -61.78 31.93 -28.43
C THR A 714 -62.52 33.25 -28.62
N LEU A 715 -62.55 33.78 -29.85
CA LEU A 715 -63.30 34.98 -30.23
C LEU A 715 -64.77 34.68 -30.60
N GLY A 716 -65.18 33.41 -30.58
CA GLY A 716 -66.54 32.97 -30.93
C GLY A 716 -66.86 33.07 -32.42
N VAL A 717 -65.85 33.10 -33.28
CA VAL A 717 -65.99 33.20 -34.74
C VAL A 717 -65.28 32.02 -35.40
N SER A 718 -65.81 31.47 -36.49
CA SER A 718 -65.10 30.46 -37.29
C SER A 718 -64.48 31.07 -38.55
N ARG A 719 -63.44 30.41 -39.11
CA ARG A 719 -62.90 30.78 -40.43
C ARG A 719 -63.98 30.70 -41.52
N PHE A 720 -64.95 29.81 -41.38
CA PHE A 720 -66.12 29.72 -42.24
C PHE A 720 -67.01 30.98 -42.16
N ASP A 721 -67.25 31.49 -40.96
CA ASP A 721 -68.02 32.74 -40.78
C ASP A 721 -67.31 33.93 -41.44
N LEU A 722 -65.97 33.99 -41.33
CA LEU A 722 -65.16 34.99 -42.00
C LEU A 722 -65.19 34.82 -43.53
N ALA A 723 -65.10 33.60 -44.05
CA ALA A 723 -65.15 33.33 -45.49
C ALA A 723 -66.51 33.76 -46.08
N ASN A 724 -67.60 33.43 -45.38
CA ASN A 724 -68.94 33.88 -45.74
C ASN A 724 -69.08 35.40 -45.68
N LEU A 725 -68.47 36.06 -44.71
CA LEU A 725 -68.50 37.52 -44.60
C LEU A 725 -67.72 38.19 -45.75
N LEU A 726 -66.55 37.66 -46.10
CA LEU A 726 -65.68 38.18 -47.18
C LEU A 726 -66.25 37.94 -48.58
N HIS A 727 -66.96 36.83 -48.80
CA HIS A 727 -67.55 36.49 -50.10
C HIS A 727 -68.92 37.13 -50.36
N ARG A 728 -69.63 37.62 -49.33
CA ARG A 728 -70.95 38.24 -49.51
C ARG A 728 -70.88 39.42 -50.49
N PRO A 729 -71.77 39.51 -51.50
CA PRO A 729 -71.89 40.72 -52.31
C PRO A 729 -72.49 41.82 -51.45
N ILE A 730 -71.65 42.70 -50.91
CA ILE A 730 -72.09 43.84 -50.10
C ILE A 730 -72.70 44.88 -51.03
N GLY A 731 -74.01 45.09 -50.95
CA GLY A 731 -74.74 46.18 -51.62
C GLY A 731 -74.45 47.57 -51.03
N GLY A 732 -73.18 47.94 -50.86
CA GLY A 732 -72.70 49.23 -50.35
C GLY A 732 -71.48 49.74 -51.13
N PRO A 733 -71.09 51.02 -51.00
CA PRO A 733 -70.32 51.77 -52.01
C PRO A 733 -68.82 51.43 -52.09
N ILE A 734 -68.36 50.35 -51.46
CA ILE A 734 -66.96 49.93 -51.48
C ILE A 734 -66.75 48.98 -52.66
N ARG A 735 -66.02 49.43 -53.69
CA ARG A 735 -65.62 48.60 -54.83
C ARG A 735 -64.55 47.60 -54.39
N GLY A 736 -64.90 46.30 -54.41
CA GLY A 736 -63.95 45.19 -54.28
C GLY A 736 -64.64 43.91 -53.81
N THR A 737 -65.32 43.19 -54.71
CA THR A 737 -65.81 41.84 -54.42
C THR A 737 -64.63 40.86 -54.44
N ILE A 738 -64.29 40.31 -53.28
CA ILE A 738 -63.43 39.14 -53.20
C ILE A 738 -64.28 37.94 -53.65
N THR A 739 -63.84 37.23 -54.69
CA THR A 739 -64.50 36.00 -55.15
C THR A 739 -64.48 34.95 -54.05
N LEU A 740 -65.32 33.91 -54.14
CA LEU A 740 -65.25 32.80 -53.17
C LEU A 740 -63.84 32.21 -53.16
N ASP A 741 -63.26 31.99 -54.36
CA ASP A 741 -61.86 31.59 -54.51
C ASP A 741 -60.89 32.55 -53.81
N GLY A 742 -61.13 33.87 -53.89
CA GLY A 742 -60.31 34.86 -53.21
C GLY A 742 -60.47 34.85 -51.69
N ALA A 743 -61.69 34.62 -51.18
CA ALA A 743 -61.97 34.57 -49.74
C ALA A 743 -61.41 33.28 -49.13
N LEU A 744 -61.57 32.17 -49.85
CA LEU A 744 -60.94 30.89 -49.54
C LEU A 744 -59.42 30.98 -49.61
N ALA A 745 -58.84 31.64 -50.62
CA ALA A 745 -57.39 31.84 -50.70
C ALA A 745 -56.84 32.72 -49.57
N ILE A 746 -57.51 33.84 -49.24
CA ILE A 746 -57.11 34.74 -48.14
C ILE A 746 -57.15 34.02 -46.79
N LEU A 747 -58.18 33.22 -46.58
CA LEU A 747 -58.34 32.45 -45.35
C LEU A 747 -57.68 31.08 -45.45
N ASN A 748 -56.97 30.77 -46.53
CA ASN A 748 -56.32 29.49 -46.82
C ASN A 748 -57.22 28.26 -46.54
N LEU A 749 -58.47 28.30 -47.00
CA LEU A 749 -59.47 27.23 -46.89
C LEU A 749 -59.59 26.49 -48.23
N THR A 750 -59.71 25.17 -48.19
CA THR A 750 -60.10 24.37 -49.35
C THR A 750 -61.62 24.37 -49.54
N TYR A 751 -62.07 24.06 -50.76
CA TYR A 751 -63.49 23.83 -51.06
C TYR A 751 -64.13 22.65 -50.31
N ARG A 752 -63.32 21.80 -49.67
CA ARG A 752 -63.81 20.69 -48.83
C ARG A 752 -63.99 21.12 -47.38
N GLU A 753 -63.21 22.10 -46.94
CA GLU A 753 -63.28 22.70 -45.60
C GLU A 753 -64.32 23.82 -45.51
N PHE A 754 -64.60 24.49 -46.63
CA PHE A 754 -65.74 25.40 -46.82
C PHE A 754 -67.01 24.64 -47.20
#